data_AF-T2IUX0-F1
#
_entry.id   AF-T2IUX0-F1
#
_cell.length_a   1.000
_cell.length_b   1.000
_cell.length_c   1.000
_cell.angle_alpha   90.00
_cell.angle_beta   90.00
_cell.angle_gamma   90.00
#
_symmetry.space_group_name_H-M   'P 1'
#
loop_
_entity.id
_entity.type
_entity.pdbx_description
1 polymer ?
#
loop_
_entity_poly.entity_id
_entity_poly.type
_entity_poly.pdbx_seq_one_letter_code
_entity_poly.pdbx_strand_id
1 'polypeptide(L)'
;MALIDQVKQICNRLAPLGWRNLFLQHGLDITANDLSQELSKTLTINRTLNGFEDFSQDGSRAIEPASPGLSLLYHGLASALVHPTPNNQPSANADDYPTLEELDIIENYIYSVANRQLSDFPNAVIAVFAYQYRQAPRSPHRVHADMAYSRTGVARIGTVPANYDASRRSFWVEANDGSENPAVLPARYGAFLAIERFPSATDMVLDQRPNDALRNFLFPVHKLFPGNECLEGLDLSLDWFEYHINEKLRKIHTAGNIPLFPGFDLNQPPFVIDSNNSNGLVRIQGLNGSALLIPIEHPTIVRTATQRNANTGRDEIVRFRVPVNNQNLFWTSYIIPSVGNARLAPEYVNIRHEVVTSPKGQQTLVDLNQSILDEDEFREKLVQGDYEAAHFIDDTCDGCVSVRVNGLSSSVDNYPAYSLVTALDFFPLADQSDIERWRSETVISLGEHFAQGSPDPLSNGRFAANPNIQNPLTSSLAFSRTDLTLTAIVGTRLLTPISPNNNISANLLTSFLPDAAANIFQPGWDVSLSRDSEGTFYAAYGLGSPFPEDAKLCAALNSFWPAVAPDAARTFGVIFSPTAMPMLDQELGYHPNHPKVRSGEVESVSGWDGEFGPFFEQVNGLQVNFANPNRSDYVSNSLAGLIRVNPLAMVDSIELIERMEALRLCIRTLPPNNDIVSSTELLLVVAEKVNDWSNRSDRADSSMTGPGYLYEFADVERRTRPTRDVRRNRYRVLSRFTCQITQQGLFWQQNQDPFTFQSR
;
A
#
# COMPACT_ATOMS: atom_id res chain seq x y z
N MET A 1 -37.47 -8.72 2.44
CA MET A 1 -37.25 -10.17 2.35
C MET A 1 -36.48 -10.56 3.60
N ALA A 2 -36.84 -11.64 4.30
CA ALA A 2 -36.13 -12.01 5.52
C ALA A 2 -34.65 -12.33 5.22
N LEU A 3 -33.73 -12.09 6.14
CA LEU A 3 -32.30 -12.35 5.90
C LEU A 3 -32.03 -13.83 5.60
N ILE A 4 -32.71 -14.74 6.29
CA ILE A 4 -32.57 -16.18 6.03
C ILE A 4 -32.96 -16.57 4.60
N ASP A 5 -33.96 -15.91 4.01
CA ASP A 5 -34.36 -16.19 2.62
C ASP A 5 -33.29 -15.73 1.63
N GLN A 6 -32.64 -14.60 1.91
CA GLN A 6 -31.51 -14.09 1.12
C GLN A 6 -30.30 -15.02 1.23
N VAL A 7 -29.94 -15.45 2.45
CA VAL A 7 -28.89 -16.45 2.67
C VAL A 7 -29.20 -17.76 1.93
N LYS A 8 -30.48 -18.18 1.91
CA LYS A 8 -30.92 -19.37 1.16
C LYS A 8 -30.76 -19.20 -0.35
N GLN A 9 -31.03 -18.01 -0.89
CA GLN A 9 -30.79 -17.73 -2.32
C GLN A 9 -29.30 -17.83 -2.66
N ILE A 10 -28.43 -17.25 -1.84
CA ILE A 10 -26.98 -17.32 -1.99
C ILE A 10 -26.51 -18.77 -1.94
N CYS A 11 -26.93 -19.53 -0.92
CA CYS A 11 -26.57 -20.93 -0.77
C CYS A 11 -27.04 -21.78 -1.95
N ASN A 12 -28.26 -21.59 -2.42
CA ASN A 12 -28.79 -22.31 -3.59
C ASN A 12 -28.04 -21.96 -4.89
N ARG A 13 -27.61 -20.71 -5.05
CA ARG A 13 -26.81 -20.27 -6.20
C ARG A 13 -25.42 -20.90 -6.20
N LEU A 14 -24.77 -20.93 -5.04
CA LEU A 14 -23.41 -21.42 -4.86
C LEU A 14 -23.33 -22.95 -4.79
N ALA A 15 -24.38 -23.62 -4.29
CA ALA A 15 -24.44 -25.07 -4.15
C ALA A 15 -24.01 -25.87 -5.40
N PRO A 16 -24.56 -25.62 -6.61
CA PRO A 16 -24.16 -26.34 -7.82
C PRO A 16 -22.73 -26.04 -8.29
N LEU A 17 -22.10 -24.99 -7.77
CA LEU A 17 -20.75 -24.54 -8.15
C LEU A 17 -19.65 -25.23 -7.33
N GLY A 18 -20.00 -26.24 -6.53
CA GLY A 18 -19.06 -27.05 -5.73
C GLY A 18 -19.15 -26.82 -4.22
N TRP A 19 -19.69 -25.67 -3.79
CA TRP A 19 -19.78 -25.31 -2.38
C TRP A 19 -20.58 -26.29 -1.53
N ARG A 20 -21.67 -26.85 -2.05
CA ARG A 20 -22.44 -27.86 -1.30
C ARG A 20 -21.60 -29.10 -1.02
N ASN A 21 -20.87 -29.58 -2.02
CA ASN A 21 -20.02 -30.76 -1.86
C ASN A 21 -18.90 -30.51 -0.85
N LEU A 22 -18.35 -29.29 -0.83
CA LEU A 22 -17.37 -28.88 0.16
C LEU A 22 -17.97 -28.89 1.58
N PHE A 23 -19.08 -28.18 1.80
CA PHE A 23 -19.70 -28.07 3.13
C PHE A 23 -20.26 -29.40 3.67
N LEU A 24 -20.70 -30.31 2.79
CA LEU A 24 -21.13 -31.65 3.20
C LEU A 24 -20.01 -32.46 3.89
N GLN A 25 -18.74 -32.17 3.59
CA GLN A 25 -17.59 -32.81 4.28
C GLN A 25 -17.48 -32.40 5.76
N HIS A 26 -18.15 -31.33 6.17
CA HIS A 26 -18.29 -30.89 7.56
C HIS A 26 -19.66 -31.25 8.16
N GLY A 27 -20.52 -31.96 7.41
CA GLY A 27 -21.89 -32.32 7.80
C GLY A 27 -22.93 -31.21 7.60
N LEU A 28 -22.62 -30.18 6.79
CA LEU A 28 -23.49 -29.05 6.49
C LEU A 28 -24.10 -29.18 5.07
N ASP A 29 -25.42 -29.27 4.96
CA ASP A 29 -26.14 -29.19 3.68
C ASP A 29 -26.74 -27.80 3.48
N ILE A 30 -26.01 -26.91 2.79
CA ILE A 30 -26.45 -25.54 2.51
C ILE A 30 -27.74 -25.45 1.64
N THR A 31 -28.24 -26.57 1.13
CA THR A 31 -29.51 -26.64 0.36
C THR A 31 -30.68 -27.21 1.16
N ALA A 32 -30.52 -27.38 2.48
CA ALA A 32 -31.56 -27.91 3.35
C ALA A 32 -32.88 -27.12 3.23
N ASN A 33 -34.01 -27.84 3.31
CA ASN A 33 -35.33 -27.21 3.25
C ASN A 33 -35.52 -26.20 4.39
N ASP A 34 -35.19 -26.61 5.62
CA ASP A 34 -35.09 -25.73 6.80
C ASP A 34 -33.64 -25.30 6.99
N LEU A 35 -33.23 -24.29 6.24
CA LEU A 35 -31.86 -23.78 6.29
C LEU A 35 -31.52 -23.18 7.66
N SER A 36 -32.48 -22.57 8.36
CA SER A 36 -32.25 -21.97 9.68
C SER A 36 -31.85 -23.02 10.72
N GLN A 37 -32.59 -24.14 10.76
CA GLN A 37 -32.26 -25.27 11.62
C GLN A 37 -30.91 -25.88 11.23
N GLU A 38 -30.66 -26.01 9.93
CA GLU A 38 -29.41 -26.58 9.42
C GLU A 38 -28.19 -25.71 9.78
N LEU A 39 -28.31 -24.37 9.72
CA LEU A 39 -27.21 -23.46 10.01
C LEU A 39 -26.88 -23.38 11.51
N SER A 40 -27.85 -23.64 12.39
CA SER A 40 -27.72 -23.55 13.86
C SER A 40 -27.35 -24.87 14.55
N LYS A 41 -27.38 -26.00 13.83
CA LYS A 41 -27.02 -27.30 14.41
C LYS A 41 -25.52 -27.39 14.68
N THR A 42 -25.14 -28.18 15.67
CA THR A 42 -23.74 -28.50 15.95
C THR A 42 -23.18 -29.41 14.85
N LEU A 43 -21.98 -29.10 14.38
CA LEU A 43 -21.26 -29.79 13.32
C LEU A 43 -19.97 -30.45 13.85
N THR A 44 -19.53 -31.51 13.17
CA THR A 44 -18.18 -32.04 13.36
C THR A 44 -17.29 -31.51 12.23
N ILE A 45 -16.61 -30.42 12.51
CA ILE A 45 -15.88 -29.66 11.48
C ILE A 45 -14.51 -30.27 11.24
N ASN A 46 -14.27 -30.73 10.01
CA ASN A 46 -12.97 -31.23 9.58
C ASN A 46 -11.98 -30.08 9.29
N ARG A 47 -11.13 -29.73 10.26
CA ARG A 47 -10.07 -28.71 10.12
C ARG A 47 -8.77 -29.23 9.48
N THR A 48 -8.77 -30.47 9.00
CA THR A 48 -7.66 -31.01 8.20
C THR A 48 -7.91 -30.87 6.70
N LEU A 49 -9.09 -30.36 6.33
CA LEU A 49 -9.44 -30.09 4.95
C LEU A 49 -8.75 -28.80 4.49
N ASN A 50 -8.14 -28.85 3.29
CA ASN A 50 -7.46 -27.70 2.70
C ASN A 50 -8.34 -26.44 2.71
N GLY A 51 -7.80 -25.35 3.22
CA GLY A 51 -8.45 -24.05 3.36
C GLY A 51 -9.15 -23.84 4.72
N PHE A 52 -9.34 -24.87 5.53
CA PHE A 52 -10.02 -24.81 6.83
C PHE A 52 -9.08 -25.04 8.02
N GLU A 53 -7.77 -25.14 7.79
CA GLU A 53 -6.75 -25.37 8.82
C GLU A 53 -6.70 -24.24 9.84
N ASP A 54 -6.99 -23.01 9.39
CA ASP A 54 -6.96 -21.81 10.21
C ASP A 54 -8.36 -21.37 10.67
N PHE A 55 -9.40 -22.18 10.47
CA PHE A 55 -10.71 -21.96 11.07
C PHE A 55 -10.69 -22.19 12.59
N SER A 56 -11.37 -21.32 13.34
CA SER A 56 -11.35 -21.35 14.81
C SER A 56 -11.71 -22.71 15.40
N GLN A 57 -11.01 -23.13 16.45
CA GLN A 57 -11.29 -24.37 17.18
C GLN A 57 -12.61 -24.29 17.98
N ASP A 58 -13.02 -23.09 18.36
CA ASP A 58 -14.23 -22.85 19.14
C ASP A 58 -15.49 -22.81 18.26
N GLY A 59 -15.34 -22.67 16.93
CA GLY A 59 -16.46 -22.71 15.99
C GLY A 59 -17.07 -24.11 15.90
N SER A 60 -18.39 -24.21 16.10
CA SER A 60 -19.08 -25.51 16.15
C SER A 60 -20.33 -25.59 15.29
N ARG A 61 -20.69 -24.50 14.60
CA ARG A 61 -21.90 -24.36 13.77
C ARG A 61 -21.58 -23.72 12.43
N ALA A 62 -22.54 -23.79 11.50
CA ALA A 62 -22.45 -23.03 10.25
C ALA A 62 -22.50 -21.52 10.51
N ILE A 63 -23.38 -21.12 11.43
CA ILE A 63 -23.56 -19.75 11.90
C ILE A 63 -23.51 -19.74 13.43
N GLU A 64 -22.49 -19.09 13.98
CA GLU A 64 -22.39 -18.80 15.41
C GLU A 64 -22.88 -17.36 15.66
N PRO A 65 -23.87 -17.15 16.56
CA PRO A 65 -24.45 -15.83 16.75
C PRO A 65 -23.43 -14.73 17.04
N ALA A 66 -23.53 -13.63 16.28
CA ALA A 66 -22.67 -12.45 16.33
C ALA A 66 -21.15 -12.72 16.18
N SER A 67 -20.75 -13.90 15.67
CA SER A 67 -19.36 -14.34 15.65
C SER A 67 -18.94 -14.82 14.25
N PRO A 68 -18.59 -13.92 13.32
CA PRO A 68 -18.18 -14.29 11.97
C PRO A 68 -16.99 -15.26 11.94
N GLY A 69 -15.95 -15.03 12.75
CA GLY A 69 -14.78 -15.92 12.84
C GLY A 69 -15.05 -17.31 13.41
N LEU A 70 -16.19 -17.52 14.07
CA LEU A 70 -16.63 -18.83 14.57
C LEU A 70 -17.67 -19.50 13.66
N SER A 71 -18.11 -18.83 12.59
CA SER A 71 -19.16 -19.31 11.68
C SER A 71 -18.55 -20.02 10.47
N LEU A 72 -18.70 -21.35 10.38
CA LEU A 72 -18.11 -22.15 9.31
C LEU A 72 -18.54 -21.69 7.91
N LEU A 73 -19.82 -21.34 7.72
CA LEU A 73 -20.33 -20.90 6.42
C LEU A 73 -19.60 -19.64 5.95
N TYR A 74 -19.44 -18.68 6.86
CA TYR A 74 -18.78 -17.42 6.54
C TYR A 74 -17.28 -17.60 6.32
N HIS A 75 -16.60 -18.39 7.16
CA HIS A 75 -15.19 -18.73 6.93
C HIS A 75 -14.97 -19.36 5.54
N GLY A 76 -15.77 -20.38 5.19
CA GLY A 76 -15.65 -21.04 3.89
C GLY A 76 -15.89 -20.10 2.71
N LEU A 77 -16.81 -19.13 2.85
CA LEU A 77 -17.16 -18.21 1.77
C LEU A 77 -16.25 -16.97 1.69
N ALA A 78 -15.72 -16.48 2.82
CA ALA A 78 -14.96 -15.25 2.94
C ALA A 78 -13.43 -15.46 2.96
N SER A 79 -12.95 -16.65 3.30
CA SER A 79 -11.50 -16.93 3.30
C SER A 79 -10.96 -17.05 1.89
N ALA A 80 -9.87 -16.34 1.59
CA ALA A 80 -9.11 -16.47 0.36
C ALA A 80 -8.39 -17.83 0.24
N LEU A 81 -8.35 -18.63 1.31
CA LEU A 81 -7.78 -19.98 1.30
C LEU A 81 -8.79 -21.05 0.89
N VAL A 82 -10.08 -20.72 0.75
CA VAL A 82 -11.13 -21.71 0.51
C VAL A 82 -11.70 -21.57 -0.89
N HIS A 83 -11.63 -22.65 -1.65
CA HIS A 83 -12.10 -22.74 -3.02
C HIS A 83 -13.08 -23.91 -3.19
N PRO A 84 -14.12 -23.75 -4.03
CA PRO A 84 -15.18 -24.76 -4.18
C PRO A 84 -14.76 -25.96 -5.04
N THR A 85 -13.57 -25.92 -5.64
CA THR A 85 -13.10 -26.95 -6.58
C THR A 85 -12.38 -28.11 -5.85
N PRO A 86 -12.25 -29.28 -6.48
CA PRO A 86 -11.47 -30.39 -5.93
C PRO A 86 -10.02 -29.97 -5.60
N ASN A 87 -9.50 -30.49 -4.48
CA ASN A 87 -8.16 -30.17 -3.97
C ASN A 87 -7.91 -28.69 -3.67
N ASN A 88 -8.99 -27.90 -3.49
CA ASN A 88 -8.91 -26.49 -3.08
C ASN A 88 -8.11 -25.63 -4.06
N GLN A 89 -8.28 -25.86 -5.36
CA GLN A 89 -7.68 -25.00 -6.38
C GLN A 89 -8.60 -23.80 -6.68
N PRO A 90 -8.05 -22.60 -6.94
CA PRO A 90 -8.88 -21.48 -7.37
C PRO A 90 -9.66 -21.80 -8.65
N SER A 91 -10.97 -21.58 -8.64
CA SER A 91 -11.76 -21.52 -9.88
C SER A 91 -11.37 -20.30 -10.69
N ALA A 92 -11.29 -20.46 -12.01
CA ALA A 92 -11.10 -19.37 -12.97
C ALA A 92 -12.39 -18.58 -13.25
N ASN A 93 -13.55 -19.11 -12.87
CA ASN A 93 -14.83 -18.43 -13.03
C ASN A 93 -15.18 -17.62 -11.78
N ALA A 94 -15.27 -16.30 -11.91
CA ALA A 94 -15.61 -15.41 -10.80
C ALA A 94 -17.01 -15.69 -10.21
N ASP A 95 -17.97 -16.14 -11.03
CA ASP A 95 -19.34 -16.42 -10.59
C ASP A 95 -19.44 -17.63 -9.63
N ASP A 96 -18.38 -18.46 -9.58
CA ASP A 96 -18.29 -19.59 -8.66
C ASP A 96 -18.10 -19.14 -7.21
N TYR A 97 -17.90 -17.85 -6.96
CA TYR A 97 -17.65 -17.27 -5.64
C TYR A 97 -18.81 -16.36 -5.18
N PRO A 98 -18.92 -16.09 -3.86
CA PRO A 98 -19.82 -15.06 -3.37
C PRO A 98 -19.35 -13.67 -3.82
N THR A 99 -20.29 -12.80 -4.16
CA THR A 99 -20.02 -11.37 -4.34
C THR A 99 -19.80 -10.71 -2.97
N LEU A 100 -19.22 -9.50 -2.98
CA LEU A 100 -19.05 -8.73 -1.75
C LEU A 100 -20.39 -8.41 -1.06
N GLU A 101 -21.46 -8.17 -1.83
CA GLU A 101 -22.80 -7.91 -1.30
C GLU A 101 -23.40 -9.16 -0.65
N GLU A 102 -23.16 -10.34 -1.21
CA GLU A 102 -23.62 -11.60 -0.62
C GLU A 102 -22.87 -11.94 0.67
N LEU A 103 -21.56 -11.65 0.74
CA LEU A 103 -20.81 -11.74 1.99
C LEU A 103 -21.40 -10.80 3.05
N ASP A 104 -21.71 -9.57 2.66
CA ASP A 104 -22.34 -8.58 3.56
C ASP A 104 -23.71 -9.04 4.09
N ILE A 105 -24.53 -9.70 3.26
CA ILE A 105 -25.80 -10.32 3.68
C ILE A 105 -25.58 -11.43 4.70
N ILE A 106 -24.59 -12.30 4.49
CA ILE A 106 -24.28 -13.40 5.42
C ILE A 106 -23.77 -12.83 6.75
N GLU A 107 -22.91 -11.81 6.72
CA GLU A 107 -22.49 -11.08 7.92
C GLU A 107 -23.70 -10.52 8.69
N ASN A 108 -24.63 -9.85 7.99
CA ASN A 108 -25.83 -9.29 8.60
C ASN A 108 -26.67 -10.39 9.27
N TYR A 109 -26.82 -11.55 8.62
CA TYR A 109 -27.50 -12.70 9.21
C TYR A 109 -26.79 -13.26 10.45
N ILE A 110 -25.45 -13.32 10.46
CA ILE A 110 -24.68 -13.75 11.65
C ILE A 110 -24.99 -12.85 12.85
N TYR A 111 -25.07 -11.53 12.65
CA TYR A 111 -25.41 -10.61 13.73
C TYR A 111 -26.91 -10.63 14.07
N SER A 112 -27.80 -10.87 13.11
CA SER A 112 -29.26 -10.92 13.36
C SER A 112 -29.66 -12.08 14.27
N VAL A 113 -29.05 -13.26 14.10
CA VAL A 113 -29.41 -14.46 14.88
C VAL A 113 -29.08 -14.34 16.38
N ALA A 114 -28.26 -13.37 16.77
CA ALA A 114 -28.00 -13.09 18.18
C ALA A 114 -29.19 -12.41 18.88
N ASN A 115 -30.15 -11.88 18.12
CA ASN A 115 -31.38 -11.22 18.58
C ASN A 115 -31.12 -10.24 19.74
N ARG A 116 -30.24 -9.27 19.49
CA ARG A 116 -29.81 -8.28 20.49
C ARG A 116 -30.70 -7.06 20.45
N GLN A 117 -30.90 -6.41 21.59
CA GLN A 117 -31.57 -5.11 21.71
C GLN A 117 -30.52 -4.02 21.94
N LEU A 118 -30.85 -2.76 21.64
CA LEU A 118 -29.92 -1.65 21.89
C LEU A 118 -29.49 -1.56 23.37
N SER A 119 -30.39 -1.89 24.30
CA SER A 119 -30.12 -1.89 25.74
C SER A 119 -29.11 -2.95 26.19
N ASP A 120 -28.78 -3.94 25.36
CA ASP A 120 -27.75 -4.95 25.67
C ASP A 120 -26.34 -4.37 25.64
N PHE A 121 -26.18 -3.16 25.07
CA PHE A 121 -24.90 -2.48 24.88
C PHE A 121 -24.87 -1.13 25.61
N PRO A 122 -24.84 -1.11 26.96
CA PRO A 122 -24.79 0.13 27.71
C PRO A 122 -23.54 0.93 27.36
N ASN A 123 -23.70 2.24 27.14
CA ASN A 123 -22.66 3.17 26.74
C ASN A 123 -22.03 2.89 25.35
N ALA A 124 -22.69 2.09 24.51
CA ALA A 124 -22.23 1.93 23.13
C ALA A 124 -22.40 3.22 22.33
N VAL A 125 -21.45 3.46 21.45
CA VAL A 125 -21.48 4.49 20.41
C VAL A 125 -21.61 3.82 19.05
N ILE A 126 -22.02 4.58 18.04
CA ILE A 126 -21.88 4.17 16.64
C ILE A 126 -20.47 4.55 16.22
N ALA A 127 -19.71 3.58 15.70
CA ALA A 127 -18.41 3.85 15.10
C ALA A 127 -18.33 3.20 13.73
N VAL A 128 -17.75 3.93 12.78
CA VAL A 128 -17.42 3.41 11.45
C VAL A 128 -16.04 2.76 11.53
N PHE A 129 -15.93 1.54 11.00
CA PHE A 129 -14.66 0.82 10.89
C PHE A 129 -14.42 0.43 9.44
N ALA A 130 -13.18 0.60 8.96
CA ALA A 130 -12.67 -0.24 7.90
C ALA A 130 -12.46 -1.65 8.47
N TYR A 131 -12.89 -2.68 7.76
CA TYR A 131 -12.86 -4.04 8.30
C TYR A 131 -12.67 -5.11 7.24
N GLN A 132 -12.02 -6.21 7.63
CA GLN A 132 -11.65 -7.28 6.71
C GLN A 132 -11.58 -8.63 7.45
N TYR A 133 -12.09 -9.69 6.83
CA TYR A 133 -11.88 -11.06 7.29
C TYR A 133 -10.51 -11.54 6.83
N ARG A 134 -9.67 -12.00 7.77
CA ARG A 134 -8.26 -12.29 7.52
C ARG A 134 -7.87 -13.68 8.00
N GLN A 135 -6.89 -14.26 7.31
CA GLN A 135 -6.24 -15.50 7.71
C GLN A 135 -5.58 -15.35 9.09
N ALA A 136 -5.33 -16.48 9.76
CA ALA A 136 -4.78 -16.48 11.11
C ALA A 136 -3.55 -15.58 11.29
N PRO A 137 -2.47 -15.64 10.48
CA PRO A 137 -1.27 -14.84 10.75
C PRO A 137 -1.47 -13.30 10.69
N ARG A 138 -2.60 -12.85 10.12
CA ARG A 138 -2.97 -11.45 9.92
C ARG A 138 -4.18 -11.02 10.74
N SER A 139 -4.80 -11.93 11.50
CA SER A 139 -5.84 -11.56 12.45
C SER A 139 -5.22 -10.84 13.66
N PRO A 140 -5.95 -9.95 14.36
CA PRO A 140 -5.36 -9.14 15.43
C PRO A 140 -4.76 -9.96 16.58
N HIS A 141 -5.25 -11.19 16.78
CA HIS A 141 -4.78 -12.13 17.79
C HIS A 141 -3.84 -13.21 17.26
N ARG A 142 -3.74 -13.35 15.93
CA ARG A 142 -2.89 -14.33 15.23
C ARG A 142 -3.13 -15.81 15.54
N VAL A 143 -4.34 -16.19 15.97
CA VAL A 143 -4.64 -17.59 16.38
C VAL A 143 -5.36 -18.37 15.29
N HIS A 144 -6.43 -17.79 14.74
CA HIS A 144 -7.27 -18.35 13.70
C HIS A 144 -7.74 -17.20 12.80
N ALA A 145 -8.33 -17.53 11.65
CA ALA A 145 -8.94 -16.54 10.78
C ALA A 145 -10.08 -15.80 11.50
N ASP A 146 -10.07 -14.47 11.46
CA ASP A 146 -11.10 -13.64 12.08
C ASP A 146 -11.15 -12.24 11.46
N MET A 147 -12.12 -11.45 11.90
CA MET A 147 -12.34 -10.06 11.51
C MET A 147 -11.31 -9.14 12.18
N ALA A 148 -10.70 -8.28 11.39
CA ALA A 148 -9.89 -7.16 11.82
C ALA A 148 -10.62 -5.84 11.55
N TYR A 149 -10.53 -4.90 12.48
CA TYR A 149 -11.23 -3.62 12.42
C TYR A 149 -10.27 -2.47 12.72
N SER A 150 -10.34 -1.40 11.94
CA SER A 150 -9.67 -0.14 12.25
C SER A 150 -10.61 1.02 12.00
N ARG A 151 -10.49 2.11 12.76
CA ARG A 151 -11.18 3.36 12.41
C ARG A 151 -10.43 4.13 11.32
N THR A 152 -9.46 3.50 10.66
CA THR A 152 -8.77 4.04 9.50
C THR A 152 -8.82 3.03 8.36
N GLY A 153 -9.23 3.46 7.18
CA GLY A 153 -9.10 2.69 5.94
C GLY A 153 -8.17 3.38 4.95
N VAL A 154 -7.53 2.57 4.10
CA VAL A 154 -6.53 3.00 3.11
C VAL A 154 -7.00 2.55 1.73
N ALA A 155 -7.47 3.49 0.92
CA ALA A 155 -7.78 3.30 -0.49
C ALA A 155 -6.60 3.78 -1.36
N ARG A 156 -6.46 3.23 -2.57
CA ARG A 156 -5.33 3.52 -3.47
C ARG A 156 -5.84 4.10 -4.78
N ILE A 157 -5.22 5.18 -5.26
CA ILE A 157 -5.52 5.74 -6.59
C ILE A 157 -5.23 4.72 -7.71
N GLY A 158 -5.66 5.04 -8.92
CA GLY A 158 -5.50 4.19 -10.10
C GLY A 158 -5.98 4.91 -11.35
N THR A 159 -5.80 4.28 -12.50
CA THR A 159 -6.17 4.85 -13.81
C THR A 159 -7.27 4.08 -14.52
N VAL A 160 -7.67 2.94 -13.97
CA VAL A 160 -8.83 2.16 -14.43
C VAL A 160 -9.74 1.82 -13.24
N PRO A 161 -11.02 1.44 -13.50
CA PRO A 161 -11.96 1.08 -12.45
C PRO A 161 -11.49 -0.07 -11.55
N ALA A 162 -12.07 -0.15 -10.36
CA ALA A 162 -11.76 -1.20 -9.39
C ALA A 162 -11.98 -2.60 -9.97
N ASN A 163 -11.01 -3.50 -9.77
CA ASN A 163 -11.10 -4.90 -10.16
C ASN A 163 -11.29 -5.76 -8.91
N TYR A 164 -12.43 -6.41 -8.73
CA TYR A 164 -12.65 -7.35 -7.62
C TYR A 164 -12.27 -8.76 -8.05
N ASP A 165 -11.17 -9.29 -7.50
CA ASP A 165 -10.78 -10.69 -7.70
C ASP A 165 -11.61 -11.56 -6.76
N ALA A 166 -12.63 -12.18 -7.34
CA ALA A 166 -13.56 -13.02 -6.61
C ALA A 166 -12.84 -14.20 -5.94
N SER A 167 -11.76 -14.76 -6.51
CA SER A 167 -11.04 -15.87 -5.89
C SER A 167 -10.28 -15.48 -4.62
N ARG A 168 -9.76 -14.24 -4.59
CA ARG A 168 -9.02 -13.65 -3.45
C ARG A 168 -9.92 -13.00 -2.40
N ARG A 169 -11.19 -12.76 -2.74
CA ARG A 169 -12.14 -11.96 -1.94
C ARG A 169 -11.65 -10.54 -1.67
N SER A 170 -10.86 -9.97 -2.57
CA SER A 170 -10.28 -8.62 -2.42
C SER A 170 -10.23 -7.90 -3.76
N PHE A 171 -10.05 -6.59 -3.70
CA PHE A 171 -9.71 -5.82 -4.90
C PHE A 171 -8.26 -6.11 -5.33
N TRP A 172 -8.03 -6.17 -6.64
CA TRP A 172 -6.76 -6.49 -7.26
C TRP A 172 -6.23 -5.30 -8.04
N VAL A 173 -4.90 -5.13 -8.02
CA VAL A 173 -4.24 -3.94 -8.55
C VAL A 173 -4.10 -3.95 -10.07
N GLU A 174 -4.10 -5.14 -10.68
CA GLU A 174 -4.06 -5.27 -12.13
C GLU A 174 -5.46 -5.09 -12.74
N ALA A 175 -5.50 -4.47 -13.92
CA ALA A 175 -6.74 -4.22 -14.64
C ALA A 175 -7.42 -5.52 -15.09
N ASN A 176 -8.76 -5.54 -15.03
CA ASN A 176 -9.55 -6.68 -15.52
C ASN A 176 -9.54 -6.78 -17.07
N ASP A 177 -9.20 -5.71 -17.77
CA ASP A 177 -9.12 -5.67 -19.24
C ASP A 177 -7.77 -6.14 -19.80
N GLY A 178 -6.83 -6.53 -18.92
CA GLY A 178 -5.48 -6.98 -19.28
C GLY A 178 -4.51 -5.85 -19.63
N SER A 179 -4.88 -4.58 -19.46
CA SER A 179 -3.94 -3.47 -19.58
C SER A 179 -2.92 -3.44 -18.43
N GLU A 180 -1.76 -2.83 -18.65
CA GLU A 180 -0.74 -2.60 -17.60
C GLU A 180 -1.09 -1.41 -16.69
N ASN A 181 -2.29 -0.83 -16.85
CA ASN A 181 -2.76 0.29 -16.07
C ASN A 181 -3.22 -0.17 -14.68
N PRO A 182 -2.85 0.54 -13.59
CA PRO A 182 -3.26 0.16 -12.26
C PRO A 182 -4.75 0.44 -12.02
N ALA A 183 -5.47 -0.54 -11.47
CA ALA A 183 -6.82 -0.38 -10.98
C ALA A 183 -6.85 0.41 -9.66
N VAL A 184 -7.89 1.21 -9.45
CA VAL A 184 -8.15 1.80 -8.13
C VAL A 184 -8.41 0.68 -7.11
N LEU A 185 -7.95 0.85 -5.87
CA LEU A 185 -8.21 -0.10 -4.78
C LEU A 185 -9.13 0.53 -3.72
N PRO A 186 -10.41 0.16 -3.68
CA PRO A 186 -11.36 0.62 -2.66
C PRO A 186 -11.07 0.13 -1.25
N ALA A 187 -11.55 0.87 -0.25
CA ALA A 187 -11.62 0.43 1.14
C ALA A 187 -13.08 0.18 1.56
N ARG A 188 -13.34 -0.93 2.28
CA ARG A 188 -14.68 -1.29 2.77
C ARG A 188 -14.88 -0.83 4.20
N TYR A 189 -15.98 -0.14 4.47
CA TYR A 189 -16.38 0.40 5.76
C TYR A 189 -17.72 -0.18 6.24
N GLY A 190 -17.88 -0.35 7.54
CA GLY A 190 -19.08 -0.86 8.19
C GLY A 190 -19.40 -0.08 9.45
N ALA A 191 -20.68 -0.02 9.79
CA ALA A 191 -21.18 0.67 10.98
C ALA A 191 -21.35 -0.35 12.10
N PHE A 192 -20.82 -0.04 13.28
CA PHE A 192 -20.88 -0.94 14.43
C PHE A 192 -21.32 -0.16 15.67
N LEU A 193 -22.10 -0.81 16.53
CA LEU A 193 -22.08 -0.46 17.94
C LEU A 193 -20.70 -0.83 18.48
N ALA A 194 -20.06 0.11 19.17
CA ALA A 194 -18.73 -0.05 19.73
C ALA A 194 -18.69 0.49 21.16
N ILE A 195 -17.79 -0.07 21.96
CA ILE A 195 -17.58 0.33 23.35
C ILE A 195 -16.18 0.91 23.49
N GLU A 196 -16.10 2.15 23.96
CA GLU A 196 -14.84 2.80 24.31
C GLU A 196 -14.33 2.29 25.66
N ARG A 197 -13.11 1.76 25.70
CA ARG A 197 -12.47 1.29 26.93
C ARG A 197 -10.96 1.13 26.79
N PHE A 198 -10.28 1.04 27.94
CA PHE A 198 -8.92 0.51 27.99
C PHE A 198 -8.90 -0.98 27.60
N PRO A 199 -7.86 -1.44 26.89
CA PRO A 199 -7.76 -2.84 26.51
C PRO A 199 -7.58 -3.73 27.74
N SER A 200 -8.38 -4.78 27.85
CA SER A 200 -8.21 -5.86 28.82
C SER A 200 -7.36 -7.02 28.24
N ALA A 201 -7.06 -8.03 29.05
CA ALA A 201 -6.27 -9.20 28.60
C ALA A 201 -6.91 -10.01 27.46
N THR A 202 -8.23 -9.87 27.25
CA THR A 202 -8.96 -10.54 26.16
C THR A 202 -9.30 -9.61 24.99
N ASP A 203 -9.03 -8.31 25.12
CA ASP A 203 -9.21 -7.35 24.05
C ASP A 203 -7.99 -7.36 23.12
N MET A 204 -8.23 -7.63 21.85
CA MET A 204 -7.16 -7.87 20.87
C MET A 204 -6.84 -6.57 20.14
N VAL A 205 -5.59 -6.16 20.22
CA VAL A 205 -5.02 -5.02 19.48
C VAL A 205 -3.78 -5.55 18.77
N LEU A 206 -3.75 -5.46 17.45
CA LEU A 206 -2.60 -5.91 16.67
C LEU A 206 -1.36 -5.07 17.04
N ASP A 207 -0.24 -5.74 17.30
CA ASP A 207 1.06 -5.13 17.61
C ASP A 207 0.98 -4.03 18.68
N GLN A 208 0.42 -4.36 19.85
CA GLN A 208 0.27 -3.45 20.99
C GLN A 208 1.53 -2.62 21.26
N ARG A 209 1.34 -1.31 21.43
CA ARG A 209 2.40 -0.34 21.62
C ARG A 209 2.57 0.01 23.10
N PRO A 210 3.75 0.53 23.50
CA PRO A 210 3.93 1.09 24.83
C PRO A 210 2.83 2.12 25.16
N ASN A 211 2.29 2.01 26.38
CA ASN A 211 1.18 2.83 26.91
C ASN A 211 -0.20 2.58 26.29
N ASP A 212 -0.39 1.56 25.43
CA ASP A 212 -1.74 1.24 24.93
C ASP A 212 -2.71 0.85 26.06
N ALA A 213 -2.20 0.25 27.15
CA ALA A 213 -2.98 -0.01 28.35
C ALA A 213 -3.54 1.27 29.03
N LEU A 214 -3.05 2.45 28.66
CA LEU A 214 -3.48 3.76 29.16
C LEU A 214 -4.26 4.57 28.12
N ARG A 215 -4.60 3.97 26.96
CA ARG A 215 -5.36 4.62 25.88
C ARG A 215 -6.73 3.97 25.73
N ASN A 216 -7.71 4.78 25.37
CA ASN A 216 -9.02 4.27 24.98
C ASN A 216 -8.99 3.74 23.56
N PHE A 217 -9.63 2.59 23.36
CA PHE A 217 -9.90 2.00 22.06
C PHE A 217 -11.40 1.79 21.93
N LEU A 218 -11.90 1.88 20.69
CA LEU A 218 -13.26 1.49 20.36
C LEU A 218 -13.23 0.05 19.86
N PHE A 219 -13.89 -0.84 20.60
CA PHE A 219 -14.05 -2.24 20.19
C PHE A 219 -15.45 -2.46 19.63
N PRO A 220 -15.58 -2.95 18.38
CA PRO A 220 -16.89 -3.28 17.82
C PRO A 220 -17.52 -4.44 18.57
N VAL A 221 -18.81 -4.34 18.87
CA VAL A 221 -19.57 -5.36 19.60
C VAL A 221 -20.80 -5.87 18.86
N HIS A 222 -21.32 -5.10 17.90
CA HIS A 222 -22.45 -5.51 17.06
C HIS A 222 -22.44 -4.74 15.74
N LYS A 223 -22.60 -5.42 14.59
CA LYS A 223 -22.74 -4.75 13.28
C LYS A 223 -24.12 -4.13 13.16
N LEU A 224 -24.20 -2.92 12.61
CA LEU A 224 -25.44 -2.26 12.24
C LEU A 224 -25.70 -2.46 10.74
N PHE A 225 -26.92 -2.80 10.38
CA PHE A 225 -27.36 -3.02 9.00
C PHE A 225 -28.85 -2.69 8.84
N PRO A 226 -29.33 -2.41 7.62
CA PRO A 226 -30.71 -1.98 7.41
C PRO A 226 -31.73 -3.12 7.62
N GLY A 227 -32.95 -2.74 7.98
CA GLY A 227 -34.09 -3.62 8.21
C GLY A 227 -34.40 -3.84 9.69
N ASN A 228 -35.42 -4.68 9.93
CA ASN A 228 -36.00 -4.95 11.25
C ASN A 228 -35.41 -6.18 11.97
N GLU A 229 -34.37 -6.78 11.41
CA GLU A 229 -33.68 -7.95 11.97
C GLU A 229 -32.33 -7.57 12.63
N CYS A 230 -31.93 -6.29 12.60
CA CYS A 230 -30.63 -5.84 13.14
C CYS A 230 -30.61 -5.73 14.66
N LEU A 231 -31.61 -5.08 15.23
CA LEU A 231 -31.80 -4.92 16.66
C LEU A 231 -33.28 -5.14 16.96
N GLU A 232 -33.58 -5.91 18.00
CA GLU A 232 -34.96 -6.26 18.34
C GLU A 232 -35.82 -5.00 18.54
N GLY A 233 -36.98 -4.97 17.88
CA GLY A 233 -37.96 -3.88 18.01
C GLY A 233 -37.60 -2.59 17.25
N LEU A 234 -36.50 -2.57 16.49
CA LEU A 234 -36.09 -1.42 15.67
C LEU A 234 -36.07 -1.79 14.19
N ASP A 235 -36.36 -0.84 13.32
CA ASP A 235 -36.23 -0.96 11.86
C ASP A 235 -35.27 0.12 11.38
N LEU A 236 -34.08 -0.31 10.95
CA LEU A 236 -32.96 0.59 10.69
C LEU A 236 -32.79 0.89 9.20
N SER A 237 -32.26 2.07 8.89
CA SER A 237 -31.69 2.39 7.58
C SER A 237 -30.34 3.07 7.74
N LEU A 238 -29.40 2.81 6.83
CA LEU A 238 -28.06 3.39 6.87
C LEU A 238 -27.85 4.28 5.63
N ASP A 239 -27.54 5.56 5.86
CA ASP A 239 -27.13 6.49 4.82
C ASP A 239 -25.63 6.79 4.98
N TRP A 240 -24.85 6.56 3.94
CA TRP A 240 -23.39 6.69 3.95
C TRP A 240 -22.93 8.02 3.36
N PHE A 241 -21.93 8.65 4.00
CA PHE A 241 -21.38 9.95 3.60
C PHE A 241 -19.86 9.93 3.67
N GLU A 242 -19.23 10.75 2.85
CA GLU A 242 -17.79 10.98 2.87
C GLU A 242 -17.47 12.47 2.75
N TYR A 243 -16.32 12.88 3.27
CA TYR A 243 -15.68 14.16 2.95
C TYR A 243 -14.18 13.96 2.85
N HIS A 244 -13.59 14.27 1.70
CA HIS A 244 -12.16 14.18 1.43
C HIS A 244 -11.62 15.50 0.88
N ILE A 245 -10.35 15.79 1.15
CA ILE A 245 -9.69 17.02 0.73
C ILE A 245 -8.25 16.78 0.28
N ASN A 246 -7.90 17.30 -0.90
CA ASN A 246 -6.52 17.51 -1.33
C ASN A 246 -6.23 19.02 -1.30
N GLU A 247 -5.23 19.42 -0.53
CA GLU A 247 -4.80 20.82 -0.43
C GLU A 247 -3.28 21.00 -0.60
N LYS A 248 -2.57 20.03 -1.20
CA LYS A 248 -1.11 20.06 -1.39
C LYS A 248 -0.64 21.36 -2.05
N LEU A 249 -1.27 21.72 -3.17
CA LEU A 249 -0.92 22.92 -3.94
C LEU A 249 -1.17 24.21 -3.14
N ARG A 250 -2.28 24.30 -2.39
CA ARG A 250 -2.51 25.44 -1.49
C ARG A 250 -1.45 25.54 -0.40
N LYS A 251 -1.00 24.41 0.17
CA LYS A 251 0.02 24.43 1.23
C LYS A 251 1.38 24.90 0.73
N ILE A 252 1.75 24.59 -0.52
CA ILE A 252 2.98 25.13 -1.15
C ILE A 252 3.00 26.66 -1.08
N HIS A 253 1.88 27.32 -1.38
CA HIS A 253 1.81 28.79 -1.39
C HIS A 253 1.61 29.41 0.00
N THR A 254 0.90 28.71 0.90
CA THR A 254 0.60 29.24 2.23
C THR A 254 1.69 28.92 3.24
N ALA A 255 1.92 27.63 3.53
CA ALA A 255 2.93 27.20 4.49
C ALA A 255 4.34 27.14 3.88
N GLY A 256 4.46 26.78 2.59
CA GLY A 256 5.72 26.82 1.85
C GLY A 256 6.19 28.22 1.46
N ASN A 257 5.34 29.23 1.67
CA ASN A 257 5.63 30.64 1.43
C ASN A 257 6.12 30.94 0.00
N ILE A 258 5.66 30.17 -0.99
CA ILE A 258 5.91 30.45 -2.41
C ILE A 258 4.85 31.44 -2.91
N PRO A 259 5.23 32.61 -3.46
CA PRO A 259 4.26 33.56 -3.98
C PRO A 259 3.34 32.95 -5.05
N LEU A 260 2.04 33.20 -4.92
CA LEU A 260 1.07 32.81 -5.94
C LEU A 260 1.22 33.69 -7.18
N PHE A 261 1.13 33.07 -8.37
CA PHE A 261 1.09 33.82 -9.61
C PHE A 261 -0.21 34.64 -9.72
N PRO A 262 -0.17 35.93 -10.10
CA PRO A 262 -1.35 36.80 -10.09
C PRO A 262 -2.53 36.27 -10.92
N GLY A 263 -3.73 36.34 -10.34
CA GLY A 263 -4.99 35.99 -11.01
C GLY A 263 -5.46 34.55 -10.76
N PHE A 264 -4.67 33.71 -10.09
CA PHE A 264 -5.13 32.43 -9.57
C PHE A 264 -5.84 32.58 -8.22
N ASP A 265 -6.74 31.65 -7.89
CA ASP A 265 -7.49 31.57 -6.64
C ASP A 265 -7.08 30.32 -5.84
N LEU A 266 -6.46 30.55 -4.67
CA LEU A 266 -5.98 29.50 -3.76
C LEU A 266 -7.09 28.69 -3.09
N ASN A 267 -8.33 29.16 -3.11
CA ASN A 267 -9.46 28.49 -2.45
C ASN A 267 -10.35 27.73 -3.43
N GLN A 268 -9.93 27.61 -4.69
CA GLN A 268 -10.63 26.89 -5.73
C GLN A 268 -9.74 25.79 -6.32
N PRO A 269 -10.33 24.76 -6.96
CA PRO A 269 -9.57 23.79 -7.73
C PRO A 269 -8.64 24.50 -8.74
N PRO A 270 -7.40 24.03 -8.93
CA PRO A 270 -6.81 22.81 -8.38
C PRO A 270 -6.07 23.00 -7.04
N PHE A 271 -6.08 24.19 -6.44
CA PHE A 271 -5.32 24.43 -5.20
C PHE A 271 -5.92 23.74 -3.98
N VAL A 272 -7.25 23.70 -3.94
CA VAL A 272 -8.05 22.91 -2.99
C VAL A 272 -9.11 22.17 -3.77
N ILE A 273 -9.08 20.85 -3.66
CA ILE A 273 -10.11 19.97 -4.19
C ILE A 273 -10.72 19.27 -2.98
N ASP A 274 -12.02 19.36 -2.80
CA ASP A 274 -12.73 18.63 -1.75
C ASP A 274 -14.08 18.11 -2.25
N SER A 275 -14.71 17.24 -1.46
CA SER A 275 -16.02 16.65 -1.82
C SER A 275 -17.15 17.67 -1.99
N ASN A 276 -16.98 18.93 -1.55
CA ASN A 276 -17.99 19.98 -1.71
C ASN A 276 -17.83 20.76 -3.02
N ASN A 277 -16.60 20.87 -3.53
CA ASN A 277 -16.28 21.65 -4.73
C ASN A 277 -15.98 20.78 -5.96
N SER A 278 -15.81 19.47 -5.80
CA SER A 278 -15.45 18.54 -6.86
C SER A 278 -15.91 17.11 -6.52
N ASN A 279 -16.39 16.39 -7.54
CA ASN A 279 -16.66 14.95 -7.45
C ASN A 279 -15.47 14.11 -7.98
N GLY A 280 -14.27 14.70 -8.06
CA GLY A 280 -13.12 14.12 -8.75
C GLY A 280 -12.14 13.35 -7.89
N LEU A 281 -12.34 13.28 -6.56
CA LEU A 281 -11.45 12.57 -5.64
C LEU A 281 -11.91 11.14 -5.35
N VAL A 282 -13.12 11.00 -4.82
CA VAL A 282 -13.70 9.73 -4.39
C VAL A 282 -15.20 9.68 -4.68
N ARG A 283 -15.75 8.46 -4.61
CA ARG A 283 -17.19 8.21 -4.48
C ARG A 283 -17.42 7.19 -3.38
N ILE A 284 -18.53 7.33 -2.65
CA ILE A 284 -18.99 6.32 -1.72
C ILE A 284 -20.14 5.51 -2.34
N GLN A 285 -20.04 4.20 -2.28
CA GLN A 285 -21.06 3.28 -2.76
C GLN A 285 -21.59 2.47 -1.58
N GLY A 286 -22.85 2.67 -1.21
CA GLY A 286 -23.55 1.81 -0.27
C GLY A 286 -23.67 0.39 -0.83
N LEU A 287 -23.42 -0.59 0.03
CA LEU A 287 -23.84 -1.98 -0.13
C LEU A 287 -25.11 -2.15 0.74
N ASN A 288 -25.31 -3.32 1.35
CA ASN A 288 -26.45 -3.55 2.23
C ASN A 288 -26.22 -2.89 3.62
N GLY A 289 -25.37 -3.48 4.45
CA GLY A 289 -24.94 -2.97 5.76
C GLY A 289 -23.55 -2.33 5.79
N SER A 290 -22.87 -2.24 4.65
CA SER A 290 -21.53 -1.62 4.52
C SER A 290 -21.46 -0.65 3.35
N ALA A 291 -20.31 0.00 3.17
CA ALA A 291 -20.04 0.86 2.02
C ALA A 291 -18.60 0.68 1.51
N LEU A 292 -18.41 0.97 0.23
CA LEU A 292 -17.11 1.08 -0.40
C LEU A 292 -16.77 2.55 -0.62
N LEU A 293 -15.59 2.96 -0.18
CA LEU A 293 -14.97 4.20 -0.62
C LEU A 293 -14.09 3.89 -1.83
N ILE A 294 -14.40 4.48 -2.97
CA ILE A 294 -13.77 4.19 -4.25
C ILE A 294 -13.11 5.48 -4.76
N PRO A 295 -11.78 5.53 -4.91
CA PRO A 295 -11.11 6.61 -5.61
C PRO A 295 -11.63 6.76 -7.04
N ILE A 296 -11.74 8.00 -7.52
CA ILE A 296 -12.10 8.26 -8.91
C ILE A 296 -10.88 7.99 -9.79
N GLU A 297 -11.03 7.08 -10.75
CA GLU A 297 -10.02 6.80 -11.75
C GLU A 297 -9.88 7.95 -12.76
N HIS A 298 -8.64 8.27 -13.14
CA HIS A 298 -8.33 9.29 -14.15
C HIS A 298 -7.39 8.70 -15.22
N PRO A 299 -7.34 9.26 -16.45
CA PRO A 299 -6.53 8.67 -17.53
C PRO A 299 -5.03 8.54 -17.22
N THR A 300 -4.51 9.39 -16.32
CA THR A 300 -3.12 9.36 -15.86
C THR A 300 -3.07 9.58 -14.35
N ILE A 301 -2.06 8.99 -13.72
CA ILE A 301 -1.80 9.07 -12.27
C ILE A 301 -1.54 10.52 -11.82
N VAL A 302 -0.91 11.32 -12.68
CA VAL A 302 -0.69 12.76 -12.47
C VAL A 302 -1.16 13.56 -13.67
N ARG A 303 -1.57 14.80 -13.44
CA ARG A 303 -2.05 15.70 -14.50
C ARG A 303 -1.47 17.10 -14.30
N THR A 304 -1.20 17.80 -15.40
CA THR A 304 -0.81 19.22 -15.33
C THR A 304 -1.99 20.03 -14.79
N ALA A 305 -1.74 20.83 -13.75
CA ALA A 305 -2.77 21.62 -13.11
C ALA A 305 -3.16 22.84 -13.97
N THR A 306 -4.46 23.09 -14.14
CA THR A 306 -4.98 24.26 -14.87
C THR A 306 -6.06 24.98 -14.07
N GLN A 307 -6.11 26.30 -14.16
CA GLN A 307 -7.17 27.12 -13.56
C GLN A 307 -7.47 28.32 -14.46
N ARG A 308 -8.73 28.76 -14.49
CA ARG A 308 -9.10 30.01 -15.15
C ARG A 308 -8.49 31.20 -14.40
N ASN A 309 -7.57 31.91 -15.05
CA ASN A 309 -6.92 33.07 -14.47
C ASN A 309 -7.85 34.30 -14.54
N ALA A 310 -8.11 34.95 -13.42
CA ALA A 310 -9.02 36.10 -13.32
C ALA A 310 -8.51 37.36 -14.05
N ASN A 311 -7.20 37.51 -14.18
CA ASN A 311 -6.60 38.69 -14.83
C ASN A 311 -6.63 38.56 -16.36
N THR A 312 -6.40 37.35 -16.89
CA THR A 312 -6.37 37.12 -18.35
C THR A 312 -7.68 36.58 -18.91
N GLY A 313 -8.54 36.03 -18.06
CA GLY A 313 -9.82 35.42 -18.42
C GLY A 313 -9.72 34.06 -19.11
N ARG A 314 -8.52 33.45 -19.18
CA ARG A 314 -8.21 32.20 -19.88
C ARG A 314 -7.90 31.07 -18.92
N ASP A 315 -8.11 29.83 -19.35
CA ASP A 315 -7.58 28.66 -18.66
C ASP A 315 -6.06 28.60 -18.88
N GLU A 316 -5.31 28.68 -17.78
CA GLU A 316 -3.85 28.71 -17.80
C GLU A 316 -3.29 27.54 -16.98
N ILE A 317 -2.08 27.10 -17.35
CA ILE A 317 -1.29 26.19 -16.52
C ILE A 317 -1.00 26.90 -15.20
N VAL A 318 -1.39 26.24 -14.11
CA VAL A 318 -1.08 26.68 -12.75
C VAL A 318 0.41 26.49 -12.53
N ARG A 319 1.06 27.56 -12.07
CA ARG A 319 2.52 27.68 -12.04
C ARG A 319 2.97 28.61 -10.93
N PHE A 320 4.24 28.49 -10.58
CA PHE A 320 4.90 29.36 -9.62
C PHE A 320 6.27 29.76 -10.13
N ARG A 321 6.79 30.89 -9.64
CA ARG A 321 8.15 31.31 -9.95
C ARG A 321 9.11 30.59 -9.01
N VAL A 322 10.03 29.81 -9.58
CA VAL A 322 11.10 29.16 -8.80
C VAL A 322 11.97 30.24 -8.17
N PRO A 323 12.24 30.19 -6.85
CA PRO A 323 13.02 31.21 -6.16
C PRO A 323 14.40 31.46 -6.80
N VAL A 324 14.84 32.71 -6.81
CA VAL A 324 16.17 33.10 -7.31
C VAL A 324 17.25 32.57 -6.38
N ASN A 325 18.39 32.12 -6.93
CA ASN A 325 19.48 31.53 -6.16
C ASN A 325 18.97 30.42 -5.23
N ASN A 326 18.22 29.49 -5.80
CA ASN A 326 17.59 28.39 -5.12
C ASN A 326 18.64 27.46 -4.48
N GLN A 327 18.79 27.59 -3.17
CA GLN A 327 19.63 26.71 -2.35
C GLN A 327 18.85 25.52 -1.76
N ASN A 328 17.52 25.51 -1.91
CA ASN A 328 16.65 24.49 -1.35
C ASN A 328 16.38 23.40 -2.40
N LEU A 329 17.43 22.67 -2.76
CA LEU A 329 17.35 21.58 -3.73
C LEU A 329 17.73 20.25 -3.10
N PHE A 330 16.89 19.23 -3.32
CA PHE A 330 17.27 17.83 -3.12
C PHE A 330 17.36 17.20 -4.50
N TRP A 331 18.58 16.87 -4.93
CA TRP A 331 18.90 16.63 -6.33
C TRP A 331 18.34 17.72 -7.25
N THR A 332 17.22 17.49 -7.91
CA THR A 332 16.60 18.37 -8.90
C THR A 332 15.15 18.72 -8.56
N SER A 333 14.77 18.54 -7.29
CA SER A 333 13.47 18.86 -6.71
C SER A 333 13.60 20.08 -5.79
N TYR A 334 12.60 20.96 -5.77
CA TYR A 334 12.55 22.05 -4.79
C TYR A 334 12.12 21.51 -3.43
N ILE A 335 12.87 21.85 -2.37
CA ILE A 335 12.57 21.44 -1.00
C ILE A 335 11.80 22.54 -0.28
N ILE A 336 10.66 22.18 0.32
CA ILE A 336 10.04 22.97 1.39
C ILE A 336 10.43 22.32 2.73
N PRO A 337 11.20 23.02 3.58
CA PRO A 337 11.73 22.41 4.79
C PRO A 337 10.62 22.05 5.79
N SER A 338 10.81 20.94 6.50
CA SER A 338 9.95 20.52 7.59
C SER A 338 10.13 21.40 8.85
N VAL A 339 9.12 21.44 9.71
CA VAL A 339 9.19 22.07 11.04
C VAL A 339 9.32 20.99 12.10
N GLY A 340 10.55 20.59 12.38
CA GLY A 340 10.84 19.35 13.11
C GLY A 340 10.44 18.14 12.26
N ASN A 341 9.61 17.25 12.80
CA ASN A 341 9.12 16.08 12.06
C ASN A 341 7.83 16.33 11.26
N ALA A 342 7.30 17.55 11.28
CA ALA A 342 6.04 17.88 10.63
C ALA A 342 6.27 18.62 9.30
N ARG A 343 5.54 18.22 8.25
CA ARG A 343 5.48 18.93 6.97
C ARG A 343 4.17 19.69 6.87
N LEU A 344 4.30 21.01 6.88
CA LEU A 344 3.15 21.91 6.74
C LEU A 344 2.73 22.10 5.27
N ALA A 345 3.57 21.64 4.34
CA ALA A 345 3.38 21.63 2.90
C ALA A 345 4.16 20.43 2.31
N PRO A 346 3.92 20.05 1.05
CA PRO A 346 4.71 19.02 0.38
C PRO A 346 6.21 19.26 0.51
N GLU A 347 6.97 18.27 0.99
CA GLU A 347 8.42 18.42 1.20
C GLU A 347 9.16 18.63 -0.13
N TYR A 348 8.73 17.91 -1.17
CA TYR A 348 9.32 17.97 -2.51
C TYR A 348 8.33 18.47 -3.55
N VAL A 349 8.78 19.41 -4.37
CA VAL A 349 8.00 20.00 -5.48
C VAL A 349 8.79 19.88 -6.78
N ASN A 350 8.14 19.39 -7.84
CA ASN A 350 8.76 19.31 -9.17
C ASN A 350 9.02 20.72 -9.73
N ILE A 351 10.23 20.93 -10.26
CA ILE A 351 10.63 22.19 -10.90
C ILE A 351 11.22 21.97 -12.30
N ARG A 352 11.13 20.75 -12.84
CA ARG A 352 11.79 20.39 -14.10
C ARG A 352 10.92 20.65 -15.33
N HIS A 353 9.71 21.17 -15.13
CA HIS A 353 8.77 21.49 -16.20
C HIS A 353 8.47 23.00 -16.24
N GLU A 354 9.15 23.70 -17.15
CA GLU A 354 9.01 25.14 -17.33
C GLU A 354 7.77 25.48 -18.18
N VAL A 355 7.00 26.47 -17.72
CA VAL A 355 5.88 27.04 -18.47
C VAL A 355 6.38 28.23 -19.27
N VAL A 356 6.47 28.06 -20.59
CA VAL A 356 6.85 29.13 -21.51
C VAL A 356 5.59 29.77 -22.08
N THR A 357 5.42 31.07 -21.83
CA THR A 357 4.30 31.86 -22.34
C THR A 357 4.73 32.71 -23.53
N SER A 358 4.15 32.46 -24.71
CA SER A 358 4.40 33.27 -25.91
C SER A 358 3.83 34.69 -25.79
N PRO A 359 4.22 35.64 -26.66
CA PRO A 359 3.63 36.99 -26.68
C PRO A 359 2.12 37.03 -26.94
N LYS A 360 1.56 35.99 -27.57
CA LYS A 360 0.11 35.82 -27.76
C LYS A 360 -0.58 35.19 -26.54
N GLY A 361 0.20 34.85 -25.51
CA GLY A 361 -0.22 34.24 -24.26
C GLY A 361 -0.58 32.76 -24.37
N GLN A 362 -0.18 32.07 -25.45
CA GLN A 362 -0.20 30.62 -25.51
C GLN A 362 0.90 30.05 -24.61
N GLN A 363 0.56 29.05 -23.81
CA GLN A 363 1.47 28.37 -22.89
C GLN A 363 1.88 27.01 -23.42
N THR A 364 3.14 26.67 -23.23
CA THR A 364 3.71 25.35 -23.52
C THR A 364 4.51 24.85 -22.34
N LEU A 365 4.40 23.57 -22.05
CA LEU A 365 5.22 22.91 -21.03
C LEU A 365 6.52 22.41 -21.66
N VAL A 366 7.66 22.82 -21.11
CA VAL A 366 8.99 22.42 -21.56
C VAL A 366 9.64 21.56 -20.48
N ASP A 367 9.92 20.29 -20.80
CA ASP A 367 10.68 19.40 -19.93
C ASP A 367 12.18 19.76 -20.01
N LEU A 368 12.71 20.33 -18.93
CA LEU A 368 14.10 20.75 -18.81
C LEU A 368 15.08 19.57 -18.88
N ASN A 369 14.63 18.35 -18.55
CA ASN A 369 15.47 17.16 -18.70
C ASN A 369 15.80 16.87 -20.17
N GLN A 370 14.94 17.28 -21.09
CA GLN A 370 15.08 17.05 -22.53
C GLN A 370 15.61 18.27 -23.27
N SER A 371 15.24 19.48 -22.85
CA SER A 371 15.60 20.72 -23.55
C SER A 371 17.01 21.22 -23.27
N ILE A 372 17.58 20.89 -22.09
CA ILE A 372 18.95 21.30 -21.71
C ILE A 372 19.82 20.05 -21.62
N LEU A 373 20.61 19.78 -22.66
CA LEU A 373 21.40 18.55 -22.75
C LEU A 373 22.70 18.60 -21.92
N ASP A 374 23.27 19.79 -21.74
CA ASP A 374 24.45 19.97 -20.90
C ASP A 374 24.06 19.86 -19.41
N GLU A 375 24.81 19.06 -18.64
CA GLU A 375 24.49 18.82 -17.23
C GLU A 375 24.77 20.06 -16.38
N ASP A 376 25.85 20.80 -16.65
CA ASP A 376 26.20 21.98 -15.88
C ASP A 376 25.18 23.10 -16.15
N GLU A 377 24.81 23.32 -17.42
CA GLU A 377 23.74 24.27 -17.79
C GLU A 377 22.40 23.91 -17.14
N PHE A 378 22.04 22.62 -17.12
CA PHE A 378 20.81 22.15 -16.49
C PHE A 378 20.82 22.41 -14.98
N ARG A 379 21.93 22.09 -14.30
CA ARG A 379 22.08 22.37 -12.87
C ARG A 379 22.06 23.85 -12.57
N GLU A 380 22.78 24.65 -13.36
CA GLU A 380 22.82 26.10 -13.23
C GLU A 380 21.43 26.71 -13.38
N LYS A 381 20.62 26.28 -14.37
CA LYS A 381 19.23 26.72 -14.53
C LYS A 381 18.37 26.45 -13.29
N LEU A 382 18.48 25.26 -12.69
CA LEU A 382 17.72 24.90 -11.48
C LEU A 382 18.15 25.71 -10.25
N VAL A 383 19.46 25.96 -10.09
CA VAL A 383 20.02 26.77 -8.99
C VAL A 383 19.73 28.26 -9.18
N GLN A 384 19.85 28.78 -10.40
CA GLN A 384 19.57 30.18 -10.70
C GLN A 384 18.10 30.50 -10.43
N GLY A 385 17.19 29.57 -10.77
CA GLY A 385 15.75 29.77 -10.63
C GLY A 385 15.22 30.84 -11.59
N ASP A 386 14.27 31.64 -11.12
CA ASP A 386 13.64 32.75 -11.86
C ASP A 386 12.88 32.37 -13.14
N TYR A 387 12.37 31.14 -13.20
CA TYR A 387 11.45 30.68 -14.24
C TYR A 387 10.13 30.18 -13.65
N GLU A 388 9.12 30.03 -14.50
CA GLU A 388 7.79 29.57 -14.10
C GLU A 388 7.74 28.05 -14.20
N ALA A 389 7.69 27.36 -13.07
CA ALA A 389 7.51 25.90 -13.02
C ALA A 389 6.02 25.55 -12.91
N ALA A 390 5.59 24.50 -13.61
CA ALA A 390 4.22 24.01 -13.55
C ALA A 390 3.92 23.28 -12.24
N HIS A 391 2.67 23.39 -11.79
CA HIS A 391 2.12 22.50 -10.78
C HIS A 391 1.47 21.27 -11.44
N PHE A 392 1.51 20.17 -10.71
CA PHE A 392 0.84 18.92 -11.08
C PHE A 392 -0.09 18.48 -9.95
N ILE A 393 -1.21 17.88 -10.33
CA ILE A 393 -2.15 17.27 -9.39
C ILE A 393 -1.96 15.75 -9.38
N ASP A 394 -2.04 15.20 -8.18
CA ASP A 394 -2.34 13.80 -7.91
C ASP A 394 -3.60 13.75 -7.03
N ASP A 395 -4.28 12.60 -7.02
CA ASP A 395 -5.56 12.45 -6.33
C ASP A 395 -5.42 11.87 -4.92
N THR A 396 -4.21 11.90 -4.34
CA THR A 396 -4.04 11.48 -2.94
C THR A 396 -4.66 12.51 -2.00
N CYS A 397 -5.37 12.06 -0.97
CA CYS A 397 -6.09 12.93 -0.05
C CYS A 397 -6.35 12.23 1.29
N ASP A 398 -6.80 13.01 2.27
CA ASP A 398 -7.34 12.48 3.51
C ASP A 398 -8.75 13.02 3.77
N GLY A 399 -9.49 12.32 4.59
CA GLY A 399 -10.91 12.57 4.78
C GLY A 399 -11.54 11.73 5.88
N CYS A 400 -12.86 11.66 5.87
CA CYS A 400 -13.61 10.79 6.74
C CYS A 400 -14.77 10.09 6.03
N VAL A 401 -15.16 8.95 6.59
CA VAL A 401 -16.40 8.24 6.25
C VAL A 401 -17.32 8.26 7.46
N SER A 402 -18.55 8.71 7.24
CA SER A 402 -19.60 8.81 8.25
C SER A 402 -20.84 8.02 7.82
N VAL A 403 -21.65 7.64 8.80
CA VAL A 403 -22.92 6.95 8.56
C VAL A 403 -24.03 7.61 9.36
N ARG A 404 -25.19 7.85 8.77
CA ARG A 404 -26.41 8.17 9.51
C ARG A 404 -27.21 6.87 9.70
N VAL A 405 -27.48 6.52 10.95
CA VAL A 405 -28.32 5.36 11.31
C VAL A 405 -29.68 5.89 11.73
N ASN A 406 -30.69 5.71 10.88
CA ASN A 406 -32.07 6.08 11.21
C ASN A 406 -32.78 4.90 11.89
N GLY A 407 -33.81 5.18 12.70
CA GLY A 407 -34.64 4.15 13.35
C GLY A 407 -34.21 3.77 14.78
N LEU A 408 -33.13 4.36 15.30
CA LEU A 408 -32.73 4.17 16.70
C LEU A 408 -33.71 4.88 17.66
N SER A 409 -34.02 4.23 18.78
CA SER A 409 -34.95 4.74 19.81
C SER A 409 -34.39 5.91 20.63
N SER A 410 -33.09 6.19 20.52
CA SER A 410 -32.38 7.25 21.24
C SER A 410 -31.22 7.79 20.41
N SER A 411 -30.79 9.02 20.70
CA SER A 411 -29.55 9.56 20.13
C SER A 411 -28.36 8.76 20.65
N VAL A 412 -27.55 8.22 19.74
CA VAL A 412 -26.30 7.52 20.03
C VAL A 412 -25.18 8.29 19.35
N ASP A 413 -24.10 8.57 20.08
CA ASP A 413 -22.96 9.31 19.53
C ASP A 413 -22.35 8.56 18.34
N ASN A 414 -21.88 9.32 17.34
CA ASN A 414 -21.43 8.78 16.07
C ASN A 414 -20.00 9.21 15.77
N TYR A 415 -19.13 8.22 15.62
CA TYR A 415 -17.70 8.38 15.42
C TYR A 415 -17.35 7.98 13.97
N PRO A 416 -16.93 8.96 13.13
CA PRO A 416 -16.51 8.66 11.77
C PRO A 416 -15.18 7.90 11.75
N ALA A 417 -14.92 7.23 10.63
CA ALA A 417 -13.62 6.64 10.34
C ALA A 417 -12.73 7.65 9.63
N TYR A 418 -11.45 7.69 9.98
CA TYR A 418 -10.43 8.35 9.17
C TYR A 418 -10.24 7.58 7.86
N SER A 419 -10.03 8.32 6.79
CA SER A 419 -9.97 7.76 5.46
C SER A 419 -8.80 8.36 4.70
N LEU A 420 -7.95 7.50 4.18
CA LEU A 420 -6.80 7.87 3.38
C LEU A 420 -7.00 7.37 1.95
N VAL A 421 -6.74 8.24 0.99
CA VAL A 421 -6.56 7.87 -0.42
C VAL A 421 -5.09 8.13 -0.75
N THR A 422 -4.34 7.08 -1.00
CA THR A 422 -2.88 7.14 -1.09
C THR A 422 -2.38 6.75 -2.47
N ALA A 423 -1.07 6.81 -2.66
CA ALA A 423 -0.40 6.38 -3.88
C ALA A 423 -0.70 4.90 -4.22
N LEU A 424 -0.31 4.47 -5.42
CA LEU A 424 -0.45 3.09 -5.87
C LEU A 424 0.15 2.09 -4.86
N ASP A 425 -0.45 0.90 -4.81
CA ASP A 425 0.13 -0.24 -4.09
C ASP A 425 0.96 -1.09 -5.06
N PHE A 426 2.28 -1.03 -4.95
CA PHE A 426 3.17 -1.78 -5.84
C PHE A 426 3.35 -3.23 -5.38
N PHE A 427 3.15 -3.52 -4.10
CA PHE A 427 3.29 -4.87 -3.54
C PHE A 427 2.07 -5.22 -2.68
N PRO A 428 0.90 -5.45 -3.30
CA PRO A 428 -0.36 -5.66 -2.61
C PRO A 428 -0.37 -6.93 -1.73
N LEU A 429 0.62 -7.81 -1.89
CA LEU A 429 0.79 -9.06 -1.12
C LEU A 429 1.91 -8.97 -0.06
N ALA A 430 2.58 -7.83 0.07
CA ALA A 430 3.63 -7.63 1.06
C ALA A 430 3.17 -6.64 2.13
N ASP A 431 2.84 -7.16 3.32
CA ASP A 431 2.40 -6.32 4.43
C ASP A 431 3.58 -5.65 5.13
N GLN A 432 3.42 -4.37 5.42
CA GLN A 432 4.38 -3.59 6.20
C GLN A 432 4.67 -4.22 7.57
N SER A 433 3.64 -4.81 8.21
CA SER A 433 3.73 -5.50 9.50
C SER A 433 4.55 -6.79 9.46
N ASP A 434 4.51 -7.57 8.38
CA ASP A 434 5.32 -8.79 8.23
C ASP A 434 6.81 -8.44 8.20
N ILE A 435 7.15 -7.34 7.52
CA ILE A 435 8.55 -6.96 7.37
C ILE A 435 9.07 -6.26 8.63
N GLU A 436 8.25 -5.49 9.36
CA GLU A 436 8.63 -5.02 10.70
C GLU A 436 8.87 -6.19 11.66
N ARG A 437 8.06 -7.25 11.56
CA ARG A 437 8.26 -8.47 12.37
C ARG A 437 9.59 -9.11 12.05
N TRP A 438 9.86 -9.43 10.78
CA TRP A 438 11.16 -9.96 10.35
C TRP A 438 12.31 -9.07 10.84
N ARG A 439 12.20 -7.75 10.68
CA ARG A 439 13.18 -6.77 11.12
C ARG A 439 13.40 -6.87 12.63
N SER A 440 12.34 -6.93 13.42
CA SER A 440 12.42 -7.01 14.89
C SER A 440 13.03 -8.32 15.41
N GLU A 441 12.91 -9.41 14.64
CA GLU A 441 13.41 -10.74 15.00
C GLU A 441 14.84 -11.02 14.48
N THR A 442 15.25 -10.36 13.39
CA THR A 442 16.46 -10.74 12.64
C THR A 442 17.61 -9.72 12.75
N VAL A 443 17.31 -8.43 12.93
CA VAL A 443 18.34 -7.38 13.05
C VAL A 443 18.32 -6.74 14.43
N ILE A 444 19.49 -6.43 14.97
CA ILE A 444 19.61 -5.82 16.30
C ILE A 444 19.20 -4.35 16.24
N SER A 445 19.58 -3.66 15.18
CA SER A 445 19.22 -2.26 14.95
C SER A 445 18.77 -2.05 13.52
N LEU A 446 17.89 -1.06 13.32
CA LEU A 446 17.37 -0.72 11.99
C LEU A 446 18.52 -0.40 11.01
N GLY A 447 19.52 0.31 11.51
CA GLY A 447 20.72 0.71 10.77
C GLY A 447 21.68 -0.43 10.44
N GLU A 448 21.39 -1.69 10.74
CA GLU A 448 22.15 -2.83 10.18
C GLU A 448 21.71 -3.19 8.76
N HIS A 449 20.45 -2.88 8.43
CA HIS A 449 19.86 -3.28 7.15
C HIS A 449 19.39 -2.09 6.32
N PHE A 450 18.71 -1.14 6.95
CA PHE A 450 18.14 0.02 6.28
C PHE A 450 18.96 1.26 6.61
N ALA A 451 19.49 1.93 5.59
CA ALA A 451 20.20 3.20 5.79
C ALA A 451 19.22 4.33 6.13
N GLN A 452 18.02 4.26 5.55
CA GLN A 452 16.92 5.19 5.74
C GLN A 452 15.59 4.43 5.76
N GLY A 453 14.51 5.10 6.14
CA GLY A 453 13.20 4.47 6.25
C GLY A 453 13.04 3.64 7.52
N SER A 454 11.85 3.08 7.69
CA SER A 454 11.54 2.06 8.71
C SER A 454 10.37 1.24 8.19
N PRO A 455 10.32 -0.08 8.48
CA PRO A 455 9.16 -0.88 8.16
C PRO A 455 7.93 -0.59 9.04
N ASP A 456 7.88 0.53 9.76
CA ASP A 456 6.86 0.74 10.79
C ASP A 456 5.47 0.88 10.13
N PRO A 457 4.51 -0.02 10.43
CA PRO A 457 3.17 0.06 9.86
C PRO A 457 2.35 1.20 10.48
N LEU A 458 1.45 1.80 9.71
CA LEU A 458 0.58 2.90 10.17
C LEU A 458 -0.28 2.47 11.38
N SER A 459 -0.59 1.19 11.51
CA SER A 459 -1.27 0.60 12.67
C SER A 459 -0.52 0.76 14.00
N ASN A 460 0.80 0.97 13.97
CA ASN A 460 1.61 1.25 15.17
C ASN A 460 1.55 2.72 15.59
N GLY A 461 1.11 3.59 14.70
CA GLY A 461 0.95 5.02 14.92
C GLY A 461 -0.02 5.36 16.04
N ARG A 462 0.28 6.41 16.83
CA ARG A 462 -0.61 6.91 17.90
C ARG A 462 -0.77 8.44 17.84
N PHE A 463 -1.11 8.94 16.66
CA PHE A 463 -1.41 10.36 16.43
C PHE A 463 -2.88 10.55 16.04
N ALA A 464 -3.39 11.75 16.33
CA ALA A 464 -4.71 12.15 15.86
C ALA A 464 -4.75 12.30 14.33
N ALA A 465 -5.93 12.14 13.75
CA ALA A 465 -6.19 12.44 12.35
C ALA A 465 -6.17 13.96 12.13
N ASN A 466 -6.21 14.36 10.86
CA ASN A 466 -6.26 15.77 10.49
C ASN A 466 -7.47 16.46 11.15
N PRO A 467 -7.25 17.41 12.06
CA PRO A 467 -8.29 18.06 12.85
C PRO A 467 -9.21 18.94 12.02
N ASN A 468 -8.78 19.31 10.80
CA ASN A 468 -9.52 20.24 9.93
C ASN A 468 -10.53 19.52 9.04
N ILE A 469 -10.57 18.19 9.08
CA ILE A 469 -11.55 17.40 8.34
C ILE A 469 -12.93 17.66 8.92
N GLN A 470 -13.84 18.07 8.05
CA GLN A 470 -15.24 18.28 8.40
C GLN A 470 -15.98 16.95 8.39
N ASN A 471 -16.88 16.78 9.36
CA ASN A 471 -17.83 15.69 9.35
C ASN A 471 -18.99 16.03 8.40
N PRO A 472 -19.22 15.25 7.34
CA PRO A 472 -20.26 15.54 6.34
C PRO A 472 -21.69 15.48 6.91
N LEU A 473 -21.89 14.88 8.09
CA LEU A 473 -23.22 14.80 8.73
C LEU A 473 -23.57 16.03 9.57
N THR A 474 -22.60 16.59 10.28
CA THR A 474 -22.81 17.61 11.31
C THR A 474 -22.21 18.97 10.93
N SER A 475 -21.35 19.00 9.91
CA SER A 475 -20.51 20.16 9.57
C SER A 475 -19.56 20.64 10.69
N SER A 476 -19.43 19.86 11.77
CA SER A 476 -18.40 20.05 12.80
C SER A 476 -17.09 19.36 12.39
N LEU A 477 -16.04 19.47 13.21
CA LEU A 477 -14.82 18.70 13.00
C LEU A 477 -15.10 17.20 13.20
N ALA A 478 -14.50 16.35 12.37
CA ALA A 478 -14.70 14.89 12.40
C ALA A 478 -13.90 14.20 13.52
N PHE A 479 -12.74 14.75 13.91
CA PHE A 479 -11.81 14.09 14.81
C PHE A 479 -11.36 14.98 15.96
N SER A 480 -11.22 14.37 17.14
CA SER A 480 -10.61 15.01 18.32
C SER A 480 -9.10 14.82 18.33
N ARG A 481 -8.37 15.77 18.93
CA ARG A 481 -6.92 15.67 19.20
C ARG A 481 -6.54 14.54 20.14
N THR A 482 -7.47 14.13 20.99
CA THR A 482 -7.25 13.08 21.99
C THR A 482 -7.50 11.68 21.44
N ASP A 483 -7.98 11.59 20.21
CA ASP A 483 -8.29 10.34 19.54
C ASP A 483 -7.02 9.78 18.90
N LEU A 484 -6.23 9.06 19.68
CA LEU A 484 -4.88 8.63 19.31
C LEU A 484 -4.81 7.18 18.84
N THR A 485 -5.93 6.46 18.78
CA THR A 485 -5.98 5.02 18.50
C THR A 485 -6.70 4.69 17.18
N LEU A 486 -7.02 5.71 16.38
CA LEU A 486 -7.78 5.57 15.13
C LEU A 486 -7.11 4.68 14.07
N THR A 487 -5.78 4.64 14.01
CA THR A 487 -5.05 3.77 13.06
C THR A 487 -4.85 2.36 13.61
N ALA A 488 -5.05 2.13 14.90
CA ALA A 488 -4.88 0.81 15.48
C ALA A 488 -5.87 -0.18 14.87
N ILE A 489 -5.45 -1.45 14.81
CA ILE A 489 -6.31 -2.55 14.41
C ILE A 489 -6.71 -3.32 15.66
N VAL A 490 -8.02 -3.45 15.86
CA VAL A 490 -8.62 -4.22 16.95
C VAL A 490 -9.31 -5.45 16.40
N GLY A 491 -9.43 -6.48 17.24
CA GLY A 491 -10.10 -7.73 16.91
C GLY A 491 -11.25 -8.07 17.83
N THR A 492 -11.90 -9.18 17.50
CA THR A 492 -12.80 -9.92 18.39
C THR A 492 -12.06 -10.36 19.66
N ARG A 493 -12.82 -10.55 20.74
CA ARG A 493 -12.25 -11.06 21.99
C ARG A 493 -11.92 -12.54 21.86
N LEU A 494 -10.73 -12.93 22.31
CA LEU A 494 -10.40 -14.35 22.49
C LEU A 494 -11.10 -14.91 23.73
N LEU A 495 -11.92 -15.95 23.53
CA LEU A 495 -12.56 -16.70 24.61
C LEU A 495 -11.58 -17.66 25.29
N THR A 496 -10.68 -18.24 24.50
CA THR A 496 -9.66 -19.19 24.96
C THR A 496 -8.27 -18.66 24.60
N PRO A 497 -7.35 -18.50 25.58
CA PRO A 497 -5.97 -18.10 25.28
C PRO A 497 -5.25 -19.26 24.60
N ILE A 498 -4.94 -19.11 23.32
CA ILE A 498 -4.15 -20.06 22.52
C ILE A 498 -2.87 -19.33 22.08
N SER A 499 -1.77 -20.08 21.91
CA SER A 499 -0.53 -19.52 21.38
C SER A 499 -0.73 -18.92 19.99
N PRO A 500 -0.33 -17.65 19.76
CA PRO A 500 -0.38 -17.04 18.44
C PRO A 500 0.51 -17.79 17.45
N ASN A 501 0.06 -17.91 16.19
CA ASN A 501 0.90 -18.30 15.08
C ASN A 501 1.63 -17.06 14.54
N ASN A 502 2.93 -16.98 14.84
CA ASN A 502 3.77 -15.87 14.42
C ASN A 502 4.48 -16.11 13.07
N ASN A 503 4.24 -17.25 12.41
CA ASN A 503 4.83 -17.51 11.10
C ASN A 503 4.26 -16.57 10.06
N ILE A 504 5.14 -16.00 9.24
CA ILE A 504 4.75 -15.27 8.03
C ILE A 504 4.29 -16.31 7.00
N SER A 505 3.14 -16.05 6.36
CA SER A 505 2.55 -16.92 5.33
C SER A 505 2.35 -16.16 4.03
N ALA A 506 2.24 -16.88 2.92
CA ALA A 506 1.93 -16.27 1.64
C ALA A 506 0.58 -15.55 1.71
N ASN A 507 0.57 -14.29 1.29
CA ASN A 507 -0.62 -13.47 1.27
C ASN A 507 -1.34 -13.66 -0.05
N LEU A 508 -2.66 -13.86 0.01
CA LEU A 508 -3.50 -13.96 -1.18
C LEU A 508 -4.39 -12.73 -1.37
N LEU A 509 -4.59 -11.96 -0.29
CA LEU A 509 -5.48 -10.81 -0.27
C LEU A 509 -4.72 -9.48 -0.15
N THR A 510 -5.23 -8.48 -0.87
CA THR A 510 -4.83 -7.08 -0.73
C THR A 510 -5.49 -6.47 0.51
N SER A 511 -4.71 -5.83 1.37
CA SER A 511 -5.24 -5.15 2.56
C SER A 511 -5.55 -3.68 2.27
N PHE A 512 -6.62 -3.19 2.88
CA PHE A 512 -6.95 -1.77 2.97
C PHE A 512 -6.94 -1.27 4.43
N LEU A 513 -6.34 -2.02 5.36
CA LEU A 513 -6.16 -1.60 6.76
C LEU A 513 -4.72 -1.09 7.02
N PRO A 514 -4.50 -0.32 8.10
CA PRO A 514 -3.24 0.39 8.34
C PRO A 514 -1.99 -0.46 8.59
N ASP A 515 -2.11 -1.78 8.77
CA ASP A 515 -0.95 -2.67 8.93
C ASP A 515 -0.22 -3.00 7.62
N ALA A 516 -0.87 -2.74 6.48
CA ALA A 516 -0.27 -2.82 5.15
C ALA A 516 0.16 -1.45 4.61
N ALA A 517 -0.06 -0.37 5.36
CA ALA A 517 0.33 0.98 4.98
C ALA A 517 1.56 1.45 5.76
N ALA A 518 2.39 2.27 5.14
CA ALA A 518 3.54 2.88 5.78
C ALA A 518 3.11 3.90 6.85
N ASN A 519 3.72 3.84 8.02
CA ASN A 519 3.64 4.94 8.98
C ASN A 519 4.53 6.11 8.50
N ILE A 520 4.73 7.08 9.37
CA ILE A 520 5.43 8.32 9.05
C ILE A 520 6.91 8.07 8.77
N PHE A 521 7.37 8.54 7.62
CA PHE A 521 8.78 8.73 7.29
C PHE A 521 9.09 10.21 6.97
N GLN A 522 10.34 10.58 6.71
CA GLN A 522 10.75 11.90 6.19
C GLN A 522 10.81 11.85 4.66
N PRO A 523 9.74 12.16 3.89
CA PRO A 523 8.52 12.94 4.21
C PRO A 523 7.22 12.16 4.53
N GLY A 524 7.19 10.84 4.32
CA GLY A 524 6.01 9.97 4.50
C GLY A 524 5.43 9.57 3.14
N TRP A 525 4.69 8.47 3.08
CA TRP A 525 4.27 7.89 1.79
C TRP A 525 2.77 7.66 1.66
N ASP A 526 2.20 6.89 2.59
CA ASP A 526 0.75 6.78 2.74
C ASP A 526 0.18 7.99 3.48
N VAL A 527 0.94 8.52 4.42
CA VAL A 527 0.55 9.68 5.23
C VAL A 527 1.79 10.43 5.71
N SER A 528 1.65 11.74 5.96
CA SER A 528 2.67 12.57 6.59
C SER A 528 2.21 13.02 7.98
N LEU A 529 3.14 13.58 8.75
CA LEU A 529 2.80 14.40 9.92
C LEU A 529 2.67 15.86 9.52
N SER A 530 1.69 16.52 10.11
CA SER A 530 1.60 17.97 10.20
C SER A 530 1.50 18.40 11.66
N ARG A 531 1.55 19.71 11.90
CA ARG A 531 1.46 20.27 13.24
C ARG A 531 0.82 21.65 13.25
N ASP A 532 0.33 22.02 14.42
CA ASP A 532 -0.06 23.38 14.77
C ASP A 532 0.26 23.67 16.24
N SER A 533 -0.43 24.63 16.85
CA SER A 533 -0.24 25.03 18.24
C SER A 533 -0.69 23.97 19.25
N GLU A 534 -1.58 23.04 18.88
CA GLU A 534 -2.11 22.03 19.79
C GLU A 534 -1.35 20.71 19.73
N GLY A 535 -0.65 20.43 18.64
CA GLY A 535 0.20 19.26 18.53
C GLY A 535 0.43 18.78 17.11
N THR A 536 0.84 17.52 17.02
CA THR A 536 1.17 16.82 15.78
C THR A 536 0.05 15.85 15.42
N PHE A 537 -0.24 15.71 14.14
CA PHE A 537 -1.35 14.91 13.62
C PHE A 537 -1.05 14.39 12.21
N TYR A 538 -1.77 13.35 11.79
CA TYR A 538 -1.70 12.80 10.44
C TYR A 538 -2.32 13.74 9.40
N ALA A 539 -1.68 13.91 8.24
CA ALA A 539 -2.23 14.64 7.11
C ALA A 539 -1.62 14.17 5.78
N ALA A 540 -2.42 14.16 4.70
CA ALA A 540 -1.95 13.79 3.37
C ALA A 540 -1.20 14.93 2.64
N TYR A 541 -1.46 16.20 2.99
CA TYR A 541 -0.87 17.33 2.27
C TYR A 541 0.63 17.55 2.49
N GLY A 542 1.26 16.80 3.41
CA GLY A 542 2.71 16.83 3.63
C GLY A 542 3.50 15.93 2.66
N LEU A 543 2.82 15.00 1.97
CA LEU A 543 3.40 14.16 0.93
C LEU A 543 3.84 15.02 -0.27
N GLY A 544 4.85 14.56 -1.03
CA GLY A 544 5.36 15.28 -2.19
C GLY A 544 4.29 15.67 -3.21
N SER A 545 4.59 16.73 -3.98
CA SER A 545 3.68 17.33 -4.95
C SER A 545 4.29 17.39 -6.35
N PRO A 546 3.84 16.54 -7.28
CA PRO A 546 2.92 15.41 -7.06
C PRO A 546 3.64 14.24 -6.36
N PHE A 547 2.90 13.24 -5.85
CA PHE A 547 3.51 12.11 -5.13
C PHE A 547 4.61 11.37 -5.92
N PRO A 548 4.62 11.29 -7.28
CA PRO A 548 5.74 10.66 -7.98
C PRO A 548 7.09 11.35 -7.77
N GLU A 549 7.09 12.65 -7.45
CA GLU A 549 8.31 13.36 -7.08
C GLU A 549 8.91 12.78 -5.79
N ASP A 550 8.05 12.50 -4.82
CA ASP A 550 8.40 11.80 -3.58
C ASP A 550 8.83 10.36 -3.89
N ALA A 551 8.03 9.69 -4.75
CA ALA A 551 8.20 8.31 -5.19
C ALA A 551 9.64 8.00 -5.60
N LYS A 552 10.17 8.85 -6.47
CA LYS A 552 11.54 8.76 -6.95
C LYS A 552 12.56 8.89 -5.83
N LEU A 553 12.41 9.90 -4.97
CA LEU A 553 13.43 10.24 -3.98
C LEU A 553 13.59 9.15 -2.93
N CYS A 554 12.50 8.63 -2.37
CA CYS A 554 12.64 7.60 -1.36
C CYS A 554 12.95 6.21 -1.95
N ALA A 555 12.42 5.87 -3.14
CA ALA A 555 12.83 4.66 -3.85
C ALA A 555 14.34 4.64 -4.13
N ALA A 556 14.91 5.79 -4.52
CA ALA A 556 16.34 5.91 -4.81
C ALA A 556 17.23 5.85 -3.56
N LEU A 557 16.67 6.11 -2.39
CA LEU A 557 17.38 6.13 -1.11
C LEU A 557 17.18 4.87 -0.30
N ASN A 558 16.87 3.72 -0.91
CA ASN A 558 16.63 2.43 -0.26
C ASN A 558 15.48 2.42 0.77
N SER A 559 14.60 3.44 0.74
CA SER A 559 13.58 3.58 1.78
C SER A 559 12.58 2.44 1.69
N PHE A 560 12.51 1.66 2.76
CA PHE A 560 11.73 0.44 2.81
C PHE A 560 10.25 0.72 3.12
N TRP A 561 9.36 0.66 2.11
CA TRP A 561 7.91 0.47 2.29
C TRP A 561 7.40 -0.53 1.26
N PRO A 562 7.15 -1.79 1.65
CA PRO A 562 6.82 -2.85 0.72
C PRO A 562 5.58 -2.43 -0.07
N ALA A 563 4.51 -1.94 0.54
CA ALA A 563 3.32 -1.57 -0.24
C ALA A 563 3.53 -0.44 -1.28
N VAL A 564 4.52 0.46 -1.13
CA VAL A 564 4.43 1.76 -1.83
C VAL A 564 5.73 2.35 -2.37
N ALA A 565 6.91 1.95 -1.90
CA ALA A 565 8.20 2.39 -2.43
C ALA A 565 9.09 1.19 -2.75
N PRO A 566 9.05 0.70 -4.00
CA PRO A 566 10.01 -0.29 -4.46
C PRO A 566 11.45 0.26 -4.37
N ASP A 567 12.38 -0.49 -3.80
CA ASP A 567 13.79 -0.07 -3.63
C ASP A 567 14.51 0.00 -4.98
N ALA A 568 14.58 1.21 -5.52
CA ALA A 568 15.26 1.51 -6.78
C ALA A 568 16.69 2.03 -6.57
N ALA A 569 17.31 1.86 -5.39
CA ALA A 569 18.66 2.38 -5.13
C ALA A 569 19.68 1.90 -6.17
N ARG A 570 19.56 0.64 -6.62
CA ARG A 570 20.40 0.08 -7.68
C ARG A 570 20.14 0.70 -9.06
N THR A 571 18.91 1.13 -9.38
CA THR A 571 18.59 1.88 -10.62
C THR A 571 19.46 3.13 -10.74
N PHE A 572 19.70 3.82 -9.62
CA PHE A 572 20.42 5.09 -9.58
C PHE A 572 21.89 4.98 -9.17
N GLY A 573 22.41 3.77 -8.94
CA GLY A 573 23.80 3.57 -8.55
C GLY A 573 24.16 4.24 -7.23
N VAL A 574 23.22 4.34 -6.28
CA VAL A 574 23.41 5.08 -5.03
C VAL A 574 24.26 4.25 -4.05
N ILE A 575 25.45 4.76 -3.71
CA ILE A 575 26.41 4.07 -2.82
C ILE A 575 26.18 4.44 -1.35
N PHE A 576 25.74 5.66 -1.05
CA PHE A 576 25.57 6.12 0.34
C PHE A 576 24.25 5.68 1.00
N SER A 577 23.34 5.11 0.21
CA SER A 577 22.08 4.49 0.64
C SER A 577 21.90 3.22 -0.22
N PRO A 578 22.72 2.18 0.01
CA PRO A 578 22.80 1.00 -0.85
C PRO A 578 21.49 0.20 -0.83
N THR A 579 21.24 -0.63 -1.83
CA THR A 579 20.03 -1.48 -1.87
C THR A 579 19.85 -2.28 -0.59
N ALA A 580 18.65 -2.19 0.00
CA ALA A 580 18.22 -2.94 1.18
C ALA A 580 17.19 -4.01 0.82
N MET A 581 16.32 -3.77 -0.18
CA MET A 581 15.43 -4.76 -0.77
C MET A 581 15.83 -5.01 -2.22
N PRO A 582 16.42 -6.16 -2.56
CA PRO A 582 16.73 -6.45 -3.95
C PRO A 582 15.47 -6.51 -4.81
N MET A 583 15.31 -5.52 -5.69
CA MET A 583 14.45 -5.62 -6.87
C MET A 583 15.17 -6.46 -7.92
N LEU A 584 14.46 -7.35 -8.60
CA LEU A 584 15.03 -8.18 -9.67
C LEU A 584 15.21 -7.37 -10.96
N ASP A 585 16.10 -7.86 -11.84
CA ASP A 585 16.40 -7.18 -13.11
C ASP A 585 15.15 -7.02 -13.99
N GLN A 586 14.28 -8.03 -14.01
CA GLN A 586 13.01 -7.99 -14.74
C GLN A 586 12.03 -6.93 -14.18
N GLU A 587 12.16 -6.58 -12.90
CA GLU A 587 11.31 -5.60 -12.20
C GLU A 587 11.80 -4.17 -12.45
N LEU A 588 13.12 -3.99 -12.56
CA LEU A 588 13.77 -2.70 -12.88
C LEU A 588 13.95 -2.45 -14.38
N GLY A 589 13.69 -3.46 -15.21
CA GLY A 589 13.72 -3.37 -16.66
C GLY A 589 15.11 -3.49 -17.27
N TYR A 590 15.12 -3.89 -18.55
CA TYR A 590 16.31 -4.11 -19.37
C TYR A 590 16.48 -3.00 -20.40
N HIS A 591 17.57 -2.23 -20.25
CA HIS A 591 17.94 -1.15 -21.16
C HIS A 591 18.25 -1.69 -22.59
N PRO A 592 18.02 -0.93 -23.69
CA PRO A 592 18.33 -1.38 -25.05
C PRO A 592 19.79 -1.82 -25.29
N ASN A 593 20.73 -1.26 -24.50
CA ASN A 593 22.15 -1.62 -24.53
C ASN A 593 22.56 -2.69 -23.52
N HIS A 594 21.61 -3.23 -22.75
CA HIS A 594 21.85 -4.31 -21.81
C HIS A 594 22.44 -5.54 -22.55
N PRO A 595 23.45 -6.24 -22.00
CA PRO A 595 24.06 -7.39 -22.66
C PRO A 595 23.04 -8.46 -23.09
N LYS A 596 22.10 -8.80 -22.20
CA LYS A 596 21.02 -9.76 -22.49
C LYS A 596 20.06 -9.31 -23.59
N VAL A 597 19.84 -8.00 -23.74
CA VAL A 597 19.02 -7.46 -24.84
C VAL A 597 19.80 -7.57 -26.16
N ARG A 598 21.08 -7.19 -26.15
CA ARG A 598 21.95 -7.28 -27.33
C ARG A 598 22.19 -8.71 -27.80
N SER A 599 22.19 -9.68 -26.90
CA SER A 599 22.27 -11.11 -27.24
C SER A 599 20.93 -11.70 -27.68
N GLY A 600 19.81 -11.00 -27.49
CA GLY A 600 18.47 -11.50 -27.77
C GLY A 600 17.93 -12.49 -26.71
N GLU A 601 18.52 -12.53 -25.51
CA GLU A 601 18.04 -13.37 -24.40
C GLU A 601 16.78 -12.79 -23.76
N VAL A 602 16.66 -11.46 -23.70
CA VAL A 602 15.48 -10.74 -23.19
C VAL A 602 15.13 -9.57 -24.09
N GLU A 603 13.89 -9.13 -24.04
CA GLU A 603 13.45 -7.90 -24.72
C GLU A 603 13.82 -6.65 -23.91
N SER A 604 13.98 -5.52 -24.61
CA SER A 604 14.14 -4.24 -23.94
C SER A 604 12.80 -3.78 -23.37
N VAL A 605 12.75 -3.54 -22.07
CA VAL A 605 11.54 -3.08 -21.37
C VAL A 605 11.94 -2.19 -20.20
N SER A 606 11.25 -1.07 -19.99
CA SER A 606 11.49 -0.22 -18.82
C SER A 606 11.09 -0.94 -17.52
N GLY A 607 11.54 -0.46 -16.37
CA GLY A 607 11.12 -0.95 -15.07
C GLY A 607 9.69 -0.56 -14.72
N TRP A 608 9.32 -0.84 -13.47
CA TRP A 608 8.06 -0.42 -12.87
C TRP A 608 7.89 1.12 -12.82
N ASP A 609 8.99 1.86 -12.82
CA ASP A 609 9.05 3.32 -12.67
C ASP A 609 9.27 4.07 -14.00
N GLY A 610 9.36 3.34 -15.12
CA GLY A 610 9.69 3.90 -16.42
C GLY A 610 11.19 4.15 -16.66
N GLU A 611 12.07 3.83 -15.71
CA GLU A 611 13.53 3.85 -15.89
C GLU A 611 14.06 2.49 -16.37
N PHE A 612 15.37 2.30 -16.38
CA PHE A 612 16.01 1.00 -16.61
C PHE A 612 16.99 0.69 -15.50
N GLY A 613 17.07 -0.58 -15.11
CA GLY A 613 18.01 -1.07 -14.12
C GLY A 613 19.48 -0.84 -14.50
N PRO A 614 20.40 -1.03 -13.53
CA PRO A 614 21.83 -0.97 -13.80
C PRO A 614 22.29 -2.20 -14.58
N PHE A 615 23.39 -2.10 -15.33
CA PHE A 615 23.99 -3.25 -16.01
C PHE A 615 25.48 -3.08 -16.24
N PHE A 616 26.18 -4.21 -16.35
CA PHE A 616 27.59 -4.22 -16.75
C PHE A 616 27.75 -3.98 -18.25
N GLU A 617 28.70 -3.13 -18.63
CA GLU A 617 29.09 -2.93 -20.04
C GLU A 617 30.62 -2.81 -20.21
N GLN A 618 31.10 -3.19 -21.39
CA GLN A 618 32.51 -3.11 -21.74
C GLN A 618 32.78 -1.83 -22.55
N VAL A 619 33.17 -0.75 -21.88
CA VAL A 619 33.55 0.53 -22.50
C VAL A 619 34.79 1.08 -21.79
N ASN A 620 35.95 0.99 -22.45
CA ASN A 620 37.24 1.36 -21.88
C ASN A 620 37.51 0.67 -20.52
N GLY A 621 37.25 -0.63 -20.49
CA GLY A 621 37.20 -1.44 -19.25
C GLY A 621 35.76 -1.82 -18.88
N LEU A 622 35.62 -2.56 -17.79
CA LEU A 622 34.31 -2.92 -17.25
C LEU A 622 33.71 -1.71 -16.53
N GLN A 623 32.46 -1.40 -16.83
CA GLN A 623 31.71 -0.28 -16.26
C GLN A 623 30.34 -0.78 -15.76
N VAL A 624 29.78 -0.11 -14.76
CA VAL A 624 28.36 -0.20 -14.43
C VAL A 624 27.66 1.00 -15.05
N ASN A 625 26.67 0.76 -15.89
CA ASN A 625 25.77 1.76 -16.43
C ASN A 625 24.51 1.82 -15.57
N PHE A 626 24.05 3.01 -15.19
CA PHE A 626 22.88 3.20 -14.33
C PHE A 626 22.17 4.53 -14.64
N ALA A 627 20.95 4.71 -14.14
CA ALA A 627 20.15 5.91 -14.37
C ALA A 627 20.77 7.14 -13.68
N ASN A 628 20.76 8.28 -14.36
CA ASN A 628 21.20 9.54 -13.78
C ASN A 628 20.12 10.05 -12.81
N PRO A 629 20.35 10.06 -11.49
CA PRO A 629 19.33 10.47 -10.52
C PRO A 629 18.90 11.93 -10.70
N ASN A 630 19.71 12.78 -11.34
CA ASN A 630 19.34 14.18 -11.58
C ASN A 630 18.34 14.33 -12.74
N ARG A 631 18.39 13.41 -13.70
CA ARG A 631 17.63 13.45 -14.97
C ARG A 631 16.43 12.51 -14.99
N SER A 632 16.36 11.60 -14.02
CA SER A 632 15.22 10.71 -13.87
C SER A 632 14.04 11.49 -13.29
N ASP A 633 12.89 11.41 -13.94
CA ASP A 633 11.71 12.21 -13.60
C ASP A 633 10.43 11.36 -13.65
N TYR A 634 9.98 10.92 -12.49
CA TYR A 634 8.78 10.11 -12.39
C TYR A 634 7.51 10.90 -12.70
N VAL A 635 7.54 12.25 -12.67
CA VAL A 635 6.42 13.06 -13.17
C VAL A 635 6.30 12.90 -14.68
N SER A 636 7.41 13.00 -15.41
CA SER A 636 7.44 12.76 -16.86
C SER A 636 7.03 11.33 -17.19
N ASN A 637 7.54 10.33 -16.46
CA ASN A 637 7.18 8.92 -16.66
C ASN A 637 5.68 8.69 -16.37
N SER A 638 5.12 9.33 -15.34
CA SER A 638 3.69 9.24 -15.01
C SER A 638 2.79 9.89 -16.06
N LEU A 639 3.16 11.07 -16.57
CA LEU A 639 2.45 11.75 -17.67
C LEU A 639 2.47 10.92 -18.96
N ALA A 640 3.54 10.15 -19.18
CA ALA A 640 3.70 9.26 -20.33
C ALA A 640 3.07 7.86 -20.12
N GLY A 641 2.47 7.58 -18.95
CA GLY A 641 1.86 6.28 -18.65
C GLY A 641 2.87 5.13 -18.51
N LEU A 642 4.08 5.42 -18.03
CA LEU A 642 5.17 4.44 -17.91
C LEU A 642 5.31 3.82 -16.51
N ILE A 643 4.50 4.23 -15.53
CA ILE A 643 4.47 3.64 -14.19
C ILE A 643 3.61 2.37 -14.21
N ARG A 644 4.16 1.25 -13.73
CA ARG A 644 3.57 -0.09 -13.85
C ARG A 644 3.61 -0.83 -12.51
N VAL A 645 2.51 -1.50 -12.19
CA VAL A 645 2.34 -2.28 -10.95
C VAL A 645 2.55 -3.79 -11.18
N ASN A 646 2.19 -4.28 -12.37
CA ASN A 646 2.19 -5.71 -12.71
C ASN A 646 3.55 -6.42 -12.48
N PRO A 647 4.73 -5.80 -12.75
CA PRO A 647 6.01 -6.47 -12.48
C PRO A 647 6.20 -6.85 -11.00
N LEU A 648 5.48 -6.19 -10.10
CA LEU A 648 5.65 -6.27 -8.65
C LEU A 648 4.44 -6.90 -7.93
N ALA A 649 3.26 -6.89 -8.57
CA ALA A 649 1.98 -7.25 -7.95
C ALA A 649 1.96 -8.62 -7.25
N MET A 650 2.74 -9.58 -7.74
CA MET A 650 2.79 -10.96 -7.23
C MET A 650 3.93 -11.21 -6.22
N VAL A 651 4.72 -10.19 -5.90
CA VAL A 651 5.79 -10.30 -4.92
C VAL A 651 5.20 -10.15 -3.51
N ASP A 652 5.34 -11.20 -2.70
CA ASP A 652 4.81 -11.24 -1.33
C ASP A 652 5.89 -11.02 -0.27
N SER A 653 5.47 -10.96 1.01
CA SER A 653 6.38 -10.78 2.15
C SER A 653 7.47 -11.86 2.21
N ILE A 654 7.15 -13.12 1.84
CA ILE A 654 8.09 -14.24 1.89
C ILE A 654 9.21 -14.02 0.88
N GLU A 655 8.86 -13.74 -0.37
CA GLU A 655 9.84 -13.48 -1.43
C GLU A 655 10.73 -12.29 -1.08
N LEU A 656 10.18 -11.19 -0.57
CA LEU A 656 10.98 -10.02 -0.17
C LEU A 656 11.95 -10.35 0.96
N ILE A 657 11.51 -11.09 1.98
CA ILE A 657 12.37 -11.54 3.08
C ILE A 657 13.48 -12.46 2.56
N GLU A 658 13.17 -13.42 1.70
CA GLU A 658 14.17 -14.31 1.11
C GLU A 658 15.23 -13.55 0.31
N ARG A 659 14.83 -12.52 -0.46
CA ARG A 659 15.75 -11.63 -1.17
C ARG A 659 16.64 -10.84 -0.22
N MET A 660 16.08 -10.30 0.87
CA MET A 660 16.84 -9.54 1.89
C MET A 660 17.82 -10.44 2.64
N GLU A 661 17.44 -11.66 3.03
CA GLU A 661 18.34 -12.63 3.66
C GLU A 661 19.47 -13.06 2.73
N ALA A 662 19.17 -13.28 1.44
CA ALA A 662 20.17 -13.57 0.43
C ALA A 662 21.17 -12.41 0.28
N LEU A 663 20.69 -11.16 0.33
CA LEU A 663 21.53 -9.97 0.29
C LEU A 663 22.43 -9.88 1.54
N ARG A 664 21.87 -10.05 2.74
CA ARG A 664 22.62 -10.06 4.00
C ARG A 664 23.73 -11.11 3.99
N LEU A 665 23.44 -12.31 3.49
CA LEU A 665 24.43 -13.38 3.34
C LEU A 665 25.56 -12.98 2.38
N CYS A 666 25.25 -12.30 1.29
CA CYS A 666 26.28 -11.79 0.37
C CYS A 666 27.15 -10.74 1.06
N ILE A 667 26.54 -9.68 1.60
CA ILE A 667 27.27 -8.54 2.18
C ILE A 667 28.15 -8.95 3.36
N ARG A 668 27.68 -9.88 4.23
CA ARG A 668 28.53 -10.37 5.33
C ARG A 668 29.73 -11.20 4.84
N THR A 669 29.64 -11.80 3.65
CA THR A 669 30.63 -12.76 3.12
C THR A 669 31.64 -12.09 2.20
N LEU A 670 31.20 -11.15 1.36
CA LEU A 670 32.06 -10.48 0.38
C LEU A 670 33.03 -9.51 1.07
N PRO A 671 34.19 -9.21 0.45
CA PRO A 671 35.08 -8.16 0.95
C PRO A 671 34.44 -6.75 0.83
N PRO A 672 34.54 -5.89 1.87
CA PRO A 672 35.13 -6.16 3.18
C PRO A 672 34.26 -7.10 4.02
N ASN A 673 34.89 -8.12 4.64
CA ASN A 673 34.15 -9.15 5.36
C ASN A 673 33.37 -8.57 6.55
N ASN A 674 32.20 -9.15 6.86
CA ASN A 674 31.30 -8.74 7.93
C ASN A 674 30.80 -7.28 7.80
N ASP A 675 30.66 -6.81 6.57
CA ASP A 675 29.96 -5.57 6.29
C ASP A 675 28.45 -5.69 6.60
N ILE A 676 27.77 -4.56 6.69
CA ILE A 676 26.32 -4.49 6.93
C ILE A 676 25.63 -3.85 5.72
N VAL A 677 24.38 -4.24 5.47
CA VAL A 677 23.67 -3.88 4.24
C VAL A 677 23.53 -2.36 4.13
N SER A 678 23.21 -1.67 5.22
CA SER A 678 22.96 -0.22 5.24
C SER A 678 24.17 0.67 4.90
N SER A 679 25.40 0.16 5.07
CA SER A 679 26.63 0.93 4.87
C SER A 679 27.56 0.33 3.84
N THR A 680 27.15 -0.76 3.18
CA THR A 680 28.01 -1.42 2.23
C THR A 680 28.33 -0.52 1.03
N GLU A 681 29.59 -0.59 0.60
CA GLU A 681 30.07 0.19 -0.54
C GLU A 681 29.97 -0.60 -1.86
N LEU A 682 29.51 -1.85 -1.80
CA LEU A 682 29.28 -2.71 -2.94
C LEU A 682 27.97 -2.33 -3.62
N LEU A 683 28.04 -2.04 -4.92
CA LEU A 683 26.84 -1.78 -5.72
C LEU A 683 26.24 -3.09 -6.23
N LEU A 684 25.00 -3.41 -5.88
CA LEU A 684 24.26 -4.52 -6.48
C LEU A 684 23.86 -4.17 -7.92
N VAL A 685 24.43 -4.88 -8.90
CA VAL A 685 24.24 -4.60 -10.34
C VAL A 685 23.32 -5.59 -11.01
N VAL A 686 23.34 -6.87 -10.60
CA VAL A 686 22.47 -7.94 -11.14
C VAL A 686 21.76 -8.60 -9.98
N ALA A 687 20.44 -8.79 -10.10
CA ALA A 687 19.66 -9.61 -9.19
C ALA A 687 18.64 -10.44 -9.96
N GLU A 688 18.81 -11.76 -9.93
CA GLU A 688 17.94 -12.71 -10.64
C GLU A 688 17.46 -13.81 -9.69
N LYS A 689 16.18 -14.15 -9.78
CA LYS A 689 15.64 -15.36 -9.17
C LYS A 689 15.94 -16.55 -10.07
N VAL A 690 16.49 -17.61 -9.48
CA VAL A 690 16.78 -18.87 -10.16
C VAL A 690 15.78 -19.90 -9.64
N ASN A 691 14.87 -20.36 -10.50
CA ASN A 691 13.85 -21.34 -10.11
C ASN A 691 14.44 -22.69 -9.72
N ASP A 692 15.46 -23.13 -10.46
CA ASP A 692 16.23 -24.33 -10.12
C ASP A 692 17.65 -24.20 -10.68
N TRP A 693 18.64 -24.17 -9.79
CA TRP A 693 20.05 -24.12 -10.15
C TRP A 693 20.50 -25.31 -11.01
N SER A 694 19.83 -26.46 -10.96
CA SER A 694 20.19 -27.62 -11.77
C SER A 694 20.08 -27.37 -13.28
N ASN A 695 19.28 -26.38 -13.68
CA ASN A 695 19.07 -25.97 -15.07
C ASN A 695 20.08 -24.92 -15.56
N ARG A 696 20.91 -24.38 -14.67
CA ARG A 696 21.92 -23.37 -14.99
C ARG A 696 23.25 -24.02 -15.36
N SER A 697 23.70 -23.82 -16.59
CA SER A 697 25.00 -24.35 -17.06
C SER A 697 26.20 -23.65 -16.43
N ASP A 698 26.00 -22.45 -15.91
CA ASP A 698 26.99 -21.60 -15.25
C ASP A 698 26.99 -21.74 -13.73
N ARG A 699 26.28 -22.73 -13.17
CA ARG A 699 26.31 -23.00 -11.72
C ARG A 699 27.72 -23.35 -11.26
N ALA A 700 28.11 -22.85 -10.09
CA ALA A 700 29.44 -22.98 -9.52
C ALA A 700 29.79 -24.43 -9.16
N ASP A 701 28.79 -25.20 -8.72
CA ASP A 701 28.96 -26.60 -8.33
C ASP A 701 27.76 -27.45 -8.79
N SER A 702 28.05 -28.70 -9.16
CA SER A 702 27.04 -29.67 -9.60
C SER A 702 25.98 -30.03 -8.55
N SER A 703 26.29 -29.83 -7.26
CA SER A 703 25.40 -30.02 -6.13
C SER A 703 24.37 -28.90 -5.95
N MET A 704 24.54 -27.76 -6.64
CA MET A 704 23.57 -26.69 -6.61
C MET A 704 22.30 -27.11 -7.34
N THR A 705 21.23 -27.27 -6.57
CA THR A 705 19.90 -27.67 -7.02
C THR A 705 18.83 -26.88 -6.28
N GLY A 706 17.64 -26.76 -6.87
CA GLY A 706 16.51 -26.07 -6.28
C GLY A 706 16.61 -24.55 -6.42
N PRO A 707 15.65 -23.83 -5.84
CA PRO A 707 15.52 -22.39 -6.03
C PRO A 707 16.62 -21.60 -5.30
N GLY A 708 16.86 -20.39 -5.78
CA GLY A 708 17.82 -19.47 -5.20
C GLY A 708 17.96 -18.17 -5.97
N TYR A 709 19.09 -17.48 -5.78
CA TYR A 709 19.31 -16.15 -6.36
C TYR A 709 20.72 -16.00 -6.94
N LEU A 710 20.83 -15.34 -8.09
CA LEU A 710 22.09 -14.86 -8.65
C LEU A 710 22.20 -13.36 -8.38
N TYR A 711 23.12 -12.96 -7.51
CA TYR A 711 23.45 -11.57 -7.25
C TYR A 711 24.84 -11.26 -7.78
N GLU A 712 25.02 -10.11 -8.42
CA GLU A 712 26.35 -9.62 -8.77
C GLU A 712 26.57 -8.20 -8.29
N PHE A 713 27.72 -8.00 -7.65
CA PHE A 713 28.12 -6.73 -7.07
C PHE A 713 29.30 -6.13 -7.81
N ALA A 714 29.44 -4.81 -7.74
CA ALA A 714 30.59 -4.07 -8.22
C ALA A 714 31.18 -3.22 -7.09
N ASP A 715 32.49 -3.38 -6.86
CA ASP A 715 33.30 -2.34 -6.25
C ASP A 715 33.72 -1.36 -7.36
N VAL A 716 33.58 -0.06 -7.11
CA VAL A 716 33.65 0.97 -8.15
C VAL A 716 34.55 2.14 -7.79
N GLU A 717 35.17 2.72 -8.82
CA GLU A 717 35.81 4.04 -8.73
C GLU A 717 34.69 5.08 -8.52
N ARG A 718 34.64 5.72 -7.33
CA ARG A 718 33.59 6.64 -6.88
C ARG A 718 33.56 7.99 -7.60
N ARG A 719 33.67 7.94 -8.92
CA ARG A 719 33.60 9.07 -9.82
C ARG A 719 32.69 8.69 -10.97
N THR A 720 31.52 9.29 -10.99
CA THR A 720 30.57 9.12 -12.09
C THR A 720 31.12 9.75 -13.37
N ARG A 721 30.74 9.15 -14.50
CA ARG A 721 31.03 9.69 -15.83
C ARG A 721 29.73 9.70 -16.64
N PRO A 722 29.35 10.82 -17.26
CA PRO A 722 28.16 10.88 -18.09
C PRO A 722 28.30 9.98 -19.32
N THR A 723 27.17 9.46 -19.82
CA THR A 723 27.13 8.79 -21.12
C THR A 723 26.65 9.75 -22.22
N ARG A 724 26.50 9.24 -23.45
CA ARG A 724 25.86 10.01 -24.54
C ARG A 724 24.36 10.22 -24.28
N ASP A 725 23.75 9.29 -23.55
CA ASP A 725 22.41 9.47 -23.02
C ASP A 725 22.54 10.23 -21.69
N VAL A 726 22.00 11.45 -21.64
CA VAL A 726 22.04 12.31 -20.45
C VAL A 726 21.32 11.68 -19.25
N ARG A 727 20.38 10.76 -19.50
CA ARG A 727 19.68 9.99 -18.48
C ARG A 727 20.51 8.87 -17.89
N ARG A 728 21.75 8.64 -18.36
CA ARG A 728 22.60 7.53 -17.90
C ARG A 728 23.99 8.00 -17.49
N ASN A 729 24.50 7.41 -16.42
CA ASN A 729 25.85 7.59 -15.90
C ASN A 729 26.60 6.24 -15.86
N ARG A 730 27.91 6.32 -15.66
CA ARG A 730 28.79 5.16 -15.48
C ARG A 730 29.69 5.28 -14.28
N TYR A 731 29.93 4.13 -13.66
CA TYR A 731 31.04 3.89 -12.75
C TYR A 731 32.04 2.93 -13.36
N ARG A 732 33.34 3.18 -13.17
CA ARG A 732 34.37 2.21 -13.52
C ARG A 732 34.41 1.11 -12.46
N VAL A 733 34.38 -0.15 -12.89
CA VAL A 733 34.47 -1.30 -11.99
C VAL A 733 35.93 -1.57 -11.62
N LEU A 734 36.18 -1.71 -10.32
CA LEU A 734 37.45 -2.13 -9.74
C LEU A 734 37.46 -3.65 -9.54
N SER A 735 36.40 -4.19 -8.95
CA SER A 735 36.16 -5.62 -8.80
C SER A 735 34.70 -5.96 -9.06
N ARG A 736 34.44 -7.12 -9.68
CA ARG A 736 33.11 -7.72 -9.77
C ARG A 736 33.02 -8.88 -8.80
N PHE A 737 31.91 -9.04 -8.12
CA PHE A 737 31.62 -10.20 -7.30
C PHE A 737 30.38 -10.90 -7.85
N THR A 738 30.43 -12.22 -7.98
CA THR A 738 29.28 -13.02 -8.40
C THR A 738 28.90 -13.96 -7.27
N CYS A 739 27.65 -13.93 -6.87
CA CYS A 739 27.07 -14.70 -5.77
C CYS A 739 25.95 -15.60 -6.29
N GLN A 740 26.13 -16.91 -6.18
CA GLN A 740 25.13 -17.91 -6.48
C GLN A 740 24.61 -18.51 -5.18
N ILE A 741 23.37 -18.20 -4.86
CA ILE A 741 22.78 -18.40 -3.54
C ILE A 741 21.75 -19.52 -3.62
N THR A 742 21.82 -20.46 -2.68
CA THR A 742 20.87 -21.58 -2.53
C THR A 742 20.36 -21.62 -1.09
N GLN A 743 19.49 -22.59 -0.77
CA GLN A 743 19.15 -22.89 0.63
C GLN A 743 20.35 -23.43 1.44
N GLN A 744 21.35 -24.03 0.80
CA GLN A 744 22.51 -24.63 1.49
C GLN A 744 23.57 -23.59 1.87
N GLY A 745 23.66 -22.50 1.10
CA GLY A 745 24.73 -21.53 1.24
C GLY A 745 24.91 -20.65 0.00
N LEU A 746 26.03 -19.95 -0.01
CA LEU A 746 26.47 -19.04 -1.05
C LEU A 746 27.76 -19.58 -1.69
N PHE A 747 27.77 -19.70 -3.01
CA PHE A 747 29.01 -19.78 -3.78
C PHE A 747 29.32 -18.38 -4.30
N TRP A 748 30.51 -17.86 -4.02
CA TRP A 748 30.91 -16.55 -4.52
C TRP A 748 32.29 -16.56 -5.16
N GLN A 749 32.51 -15.66 -6.12
CA GLN A 749 33.82 -15.42 -6.73
C GLN A 749 34.08 -13.93 -6.88
N GLN A 750 35.36 -13.55 -6.88
CA GLN A 750 35.83 -12.21 -7.25
C GLN A 750 36.42 -12.25 -8.66
N ASN A 751 35.95 -11.38 -9.54
CA ASN A 751 36.35 -11.30 -10.95
C ASN A 751 36.20 -12.65 -11.68
N GLN A 752 37.32 -13.33 -11.94
CA GLN A 752 37.39 -14.64 -12.61
C GLN A 752 38.09 -15.68 -11.74
N ASP A 753 38.24 -15.41 -10.44
CA ASP A 753 38.80 -16.36 -9.49
C ASP A 753 37.83 -17.55 -9.27
N PRO A 754 38.31 -18.71 -8.82
CA PRO A 754 37.43 -19.85 -8.54
C PRO A 754 36.37 -19.53 -7.48
N PHE A 755 35.18 -20.11 -7.64
CA PHE A 755 34.12 -20.01 -6.64
C PHE A 755 34.54 -20.60 -5.29
N THR A 756 34.18 -19.89 -4.22
CA THR A 756 34.34 -20.28 -2.83
C THR A 756 32.97 -20.48 -2.20
N PHE A 757 32.80 -21.57 -1.45
CA PHE A 757 31.55 -21.88 -0.76
C PHE A 757 31.54 -21.31 0.67
N GLN A 758 30.41 -20.73 1.06
CA GLN A 758 30.10 -20.27 2.41
C GLN A 758 28.73 -20.81 2.80
N SER A 759 28.63 -21.54 3.91
CA SER A 759 27.34 -22.00 4.44
C SER A 759 26.51 -20.82 4.95
N ARG A 760 25.17 -20.94 4.85
CA ARG A 760 24.21 -19.97 5.39
C ARG A 760 24.39 -19.72 6.88
#